data_AF-A0A6S7ICX2-F1
#
_entry.id   AF-A0A6S7ICX2-F1
#
_cell.length_a   1.000
_cell.length_b   1.000
_cell.length_c   1.000
_cell.angle_alpha   90.00
_cell.angle_beta   90.00
_cell.angle_gamma   90.00
#
_symmetry.space_group_name_H-M   'P 1'
#
loop_
_entity.id
_entity.type
_entity.pdbx_description
1 polymer ?
#
loop_
_entity_poly.entity_id
_entity_poly.type
_entity_poly.pdbx_seq_one_letter_code
_entity_poly.pdbx_strand_id
1 'polypeptide(L)'
;MPLEWKSANITPLHKKQRKEPAENYRPISLLPIVSKVLERCVYSQFYEHVSYLITPHQHGFLRNRSCVTQLLSVLHSIGQKLDTNEQTDIAYLDLAKAFDSVDHSILLQKLKCYGVTGRLLNWFADYLNNRRQRVVMDGATSQWTPVTSGVPQGSILGPMLFVIFINDAPDVINNKAIPALFADDTKLYKNITSVNDCNQLQETLTHLDTWSQDNNIKFNGSKCKVLSVTRKKAPISFPYHLGSTELSRVDDEKDLGVIFSSKLQWNLHINEMVSKANRQLGVLKRTCYSLTDINIRRTLYLSLVKSKLSYATQVWSPTHNRQLNERIERVQRRATKWILRTGTCEMPYKQRLLKLELLPLSYDREMKDLVFFFKALYGYVDLNINNCVSFIQHGRTRLSQATVISRAKVVISDILINVKVLEIMERFSIKSIALKWFYFWSVGSAIIYTEFSNIYMKQLGLSPRQIGLTNLMGVPNLFMPLCLFIGDKFRVRKLLVTIGLVFLVVCYILPLLPLIVSPPVIFCLTSNKSIAFTSGHSINSSVISRNSFSTNNLTYKLGDSEQGTTPTNTEASYSESVPWLSKLFILMLVTRTAYEFPHRMLASLGDLATITYLKERRANYGAYYMWSHIGGGISIFTVAMLAWFIKINICGTENYGYFTMYIVAGCMALLSMLSLPWFRYEYNENKTINWSEVKSALCNAHFALMFCILFCTGIPIAFQTFWEFWYLDGLSASPLLLGIAGLVRRPMLAIWMLFSCELLKRIGELKTICIAFFLFALSFLALSFTRVPWFVLAIDLFQTAAYGLAYCSFTVHFSKAGSKTCSGVIRGLQEAVFALGTESGSALLGVLFNALGTRTTLLIYSMNSGVILIILLMYIRFSKRADDYEKLPDQDTDEE
;
A
#
# COMPACT_ATOMS: atom_id res chain seq x y z
N MET A 1 -19.48 1.12 37.91
CA MET A 1 -19.64 0.31 36.67
C MET A 1 -20.95 -0.45 36.79
N PRO A 2 -21.72 -0.59 35.70
CA PRO A 2 -22.93 -1.41 35.68
C PRO A 2 -22.64 -2.85 36.10
N LEU A 3 -23.56 -3.48 36.84
CA LEU A 3 -23.37 -4.83 37.39
C LEU A 3 -23.24 -5.89 36.29
N GLU A 4 -23.94 -5.68 35.17
CA GLU A 4 -23.89 -6.52 33.98
C GLU A 4 -22.46 -6.60 33.43
N TRP A 5 -21.70 -5.50 33.51
CA TRP A 5 -20.33 -5.40 33.01
C TRP A 5 -19.33 -6.14 33.93
N LYS A 6 -19.73 -6.39 35.18
CA LYS A 6 -18.96 -7.11 36.21
C LYS A 6 -19.26 -8.60 36.26
N SER A 7 -20.10 -9.10 35.36
CA SER A 7 -20.53 -10.50 35.29
C SER A 7 -19.75 -11.25 34.20
N ALA A 8 -19.10 -12.38 34.54
CA ALA A 8 -18.28 -13.16 33.61
C ALA A 8 -18.80 -14.60 33.41
N ASN A 9 -18.83 -15.06 32.16
CA ASN A 9 -19.00 -16.49 31.88
C ASN A 9 -17.62 -17.16 31.83
N ILE A 10 -17.45 -18.23 32.59
CA ILE A 10 -16.22 -19.01 32.65
C ILE A 10 -16.31 -20.16 31.64
N THR A 11 -15.36 -20.19 30.71
CA THR A 11 -15.14 -21.34 29.83
C THR A 11 -13.92 -22.11 30.32
N PRO A 12 -14.09 -23.34 30.85
CA PRO A 12 -12.98 -24.12 31.38
C PRO A 12 -12.14 -24.67 30.22
N LEU A 13 -10.87 -24.28 30.16
CA LEU A 13 -9.91 -24.76 29.17
C LEU A 13 -8.98 -25.80 29.78
N HIS A 14 -9.04 -27.04 29.28
CA HIS A 14 -8.19 -28.12 29.78
C HIS A 14 -6.69 -27.85 29.53
N LYS A 15 -5.87 -27.92 30.58
CA LYS A 15 -4.41 -27.74 30.49
C LYS A 15 -3.74 -29.01 29.93
N LYS A 16 -3.52 -30.00 30.80
CA LYS A 16 -2.82 -31.29 30.58
C LYS A 16 -3.23 -32.26 31.71
N GLN A 17 -2.95 -33.56 31.54
CA GLN A 17 -3.27 -34.67 32.46
C GLN A 17 -4.71 -35.21 32.33
N ARG A 18 -5.20 -35.92 33.36
CA ARG A 18 -6.54 -36.51 33.39
C ARG A 18 -7.60 -35.41 33.36
N LYS A 19 -8.72 -35.70 32.69
CA LYS A 19 -9.82 -34.76 32.50
C LYS A 19 -10.78 -34.70 33.69
N GLU A 20 -10.73 -35.65 34.63
CA GLU A 20 -11.65 -35.65 35.77
C GLU A 20 -11.40 -34.48 36.76
N PRO A 21 -10.14 -34.17 37.16
CA PRO A 21 -9.91 -33.15 38.17
C PRO A 21 -10.14 -31.73 37.64
N ALA A 22 -10.98 -30.95 38.33
CA ALA A 22 -11.26 -29.55 37.97
C ALA A 22 -10.01 -28.65 37.97
N GLU A 23 -9.01 -28.97 38.79
CA GLU A 23 -7.73 -28.25 38.90
C GLU A 23 -6.90 -28.27 37.60
N ASN A 24 -7.18 -29.25 36.73
CA ASN A 24 -6.54 -29.38 35.42
C ASN A 24 -7.13 -28.45 34.36
N TYR A 25 -8.11 -27.61 34.73
CA TYR A 25 -8.73 -26.63 33.84
C TYR A 25 -8.30 -25.20 34.20
N ARG A 26 -8.15 -24.35 33.18
CA ARG A 26 -8.01 -22.89 33.33
C ARG A 26 -9.39 -22.25 33.22
N PRO A 27 -9.83 -21.46 34.21
CA PRO A 27 -11.07 -20.72 34.10
C PRO A 27 -10.86 -19.47 33.21
N ILE A 28 -11.29 -19.51 31.95
CA ILE A 28 -11.21 -18.33 31.07
C ILE A 28 -12.46 -17.48 31.25
N SER A 29 -12.28 -16.25 31.74
CA SER A 29 -13.35 -15.28 31.98
C SER A 29 -13.72 -14.51 30.71
N LEU A 30 -14.87 -14.84 30.14
CA LEU A 30 -15.48 -14.10 29.03
C LEU A 30 -16.23 -12.89 29.57
N LEU A 31 -15.54 -11.74 29.60
CA LEU A 31 -16.12 -10.45 29.98
C LEU A 31 -16.99 -9.85 28.86
N PRO A 32 -18.02 -9.05 29.21
CA PRO A 32 -18.83 -8.33 28.23
C PRO A 32 -17.99 -7.42 27.33
N ILE A 33 -18.34 -7.36 26.04
CA ILE A 33 -17.60 -6.58 25.04
C ILE A 33 -17.49 -5.11 25.45
N VAL A 34 -18.58 -4.51 25.93
CA VAL A 34 -18.60 -3.11 26.37
C VAL A 34 -17.64 -2.86 27.54
N SER A 35 -17.54 -3.81 28.48
CA SER A 35 -16.53 -3.76 29.55
C SER A 35 -15.12 -3.76 28.98
N LYS A 36 -14.83 -4.62 27.98
CA LYS A 36 -13.51 -4.67 27.33
C LYS A 36 -13.16 -3.39 26.58
N VAL A 37 -14.15 -2.72 25.96
CA VAL A 37 -13.93 -1.41 25.32
C VAL A 37 -13.49 -0.38 26.37
N LEU A 38 -14.20 -0.30 27.49
CA LEU A 38 -13.81 0.60 28.59
C LEU A 38 -12.43 0.24 29.15
N GLU A 39 -12.15 -1.04 29.41
CA GLU A 39 -10.84 -1.50 29.87
C GLU A 39 -9.73 -1.09 28.90
N ARG A 40 -9.97 -1.12 27.58
CA ARG A 40 -8.99 -0.67 26.58
C ARG A 40 -8.70 0.83 26.69
N CYS A 41 -9.73 1.65 26.86
CA CYS A 41 -9.58 3.11 27.03
C CYS A 41 -8.78 3.45 28.30
N VAL A 42 -9.05 2.73 29.41
CA VAL A 42 -8.30 2.90 30.65
C VAL A 42 -6.86 2.39 30.49
N TYR A 43 -6.68 1.21 29.88
CA TYR A 43 -5.36 0.57 29.73
C TYR A 43 -4.36 1.46 28.98
N SER A 44 -4.78 2.17 27.92
CA SER A 44 -3.84 3.01 27.14
C SER A 44 -3.18 4.08 28.00
N GLN A 45 -3.96 4.78 28.83
CA GLN A 45 -3.47 5.83 29.73
C GLN A 45 -2.73 5.22 30.93
N PHE A 46 -3.31 4.17 31.49
CA PHE A 46 -2.75 3.49 32.66
C PHE A 46 -1.36 2.91 32.38
N TYR A 47 -1.19 2.21 31.25
CA TYR A 47 0.10 1.62 30.88
C TYR A 47 1.20 2.68 30.77
N GLU A 48 0.92 3.84 30.16
CA GLU A 48 1.90 4.92 30.04
C GLU A 48 2.34 5.45 31.41
N HIS A 49 1.39 5.60 32.35
CA HIS A 49 1.66 6.02 33.73
C HIS A 49 2.52 5.01 34.53
N VAL A 50 2.25 3.71 34.40
CA VAL A 50 2.93 2.71 35.26
C VAL A 50 4.17 2.07 34.62
N SER A 51 4.31 2.09 33.29
CA SER A 51 5.31 1.27 32.59
C SER A 51 6.76 1.56 33.00
N TYR A 52 7.11 2.80 33.31
CA TYR A 52 8.45 3.20 33.75
C TYR A 52 8.71 2.92 35.24
N LEU A 53 7.68 2.58 36.01
CA LEU A 53 7.76 2.18 37.42
C LEU A 53 7.91 0.66 37.58
N ILE A 54 7.73 -0.11 36.50
CA ILE A 54 7.87 -1.55 36.53
C ILE A 54 9.34 -1.94 36.57
N THR A 55 9.66 -2.91 37.41
CA THR A 55 11.00 -3.47 37.58
C THR A 55 11.61 -3.89 36.23
N PRO A 56 12.89 -3.55 35.97
CA PRO A 56 13.57 -3.94 34.73
C PRO A 56 13.78 -5.46 34.61
N HIS A 57 13.47 -6.24 35.65
CA HIS A 57 13.53 -7.71 35.61
C HIS A 57 12.26 -8.37 35.05
N GLN A 58 11.16 -7.61 34.90
CA GLN A 58 9.89 -8.12 34.36
C GLN A 58 9.88 -8.05 32.82
N HIS A 59 9.53 -9.15 32.17
CA HIS A 59 9.43 -9.24 30.71
C HIS A 59 8.03 -9.67 30.23
N GLY A 60 7.19 -10.18 31.13
CA GLY A 60 5.82 -10.58 30.83
C GLY A 60 4.90 -9.36 30.72
N PHE A 61 4.00 -9.39 29.73
CA PHE A 61 2.96 -8.37 29.49
C PHE A 61 3.45 -6.93 29.24
N LEU A 62 4.75 -6.71 29.05
CA LEU A 62 5.32 -5.41 28.72
C LEU A 62 5.58 -5.27 27.22
N ARG A 63 5.45 -4.05 26.69
CA ARG A 63 5.80 -3.71 25.31
C ARG A 63 7.31 -3.92 25.09
N ASN A 64 7.68 -4.33 23.88
CA ASN A 64 9.07 -4.53 23.43
C ASN A 64 9.88 -5.60 24.20
N ARG A 65 9.30 -6.27 25.19
CA ARG A 65 9.87 -7.41 25.90
C ARG A 65 9.16 -8.70 25.50
N SER A 66 9.85 -9.83 25.59
CA SER A 66 9.34 -11.14 25.18
C SER A 66 10.02 -12.26 25.95
N CYS A 67 9.54 -13.50 25.78
CA CYS A 67 10.23 -14.68 26.32
C CYS A 67 11.69 -14.72 25.85
N VAL A 68 11.93 -14.38 24.58
CA VAL A 68 13.28 -14.41 23.99
C VAL A 68 14.21 -13.41 24.65
N THR A 69 13.74 -12.17 24.93
CA THR A 69 14.61 -11.18 25.57
C THR A 69 15.00 -11.61 26.98
N GLN A 70 14.06 -12.18 27.74
CA GLN A 70 14.36 -12.65 29.09
C GLN A 70 15.33 -13.84 29.07
N LEU A 71 15.03 -14.86 28.24
CA LEU A 71 15.88 -16.05 28.12
C LEU A 71 17.29 -15.70 27.66
N LEU A 72 17.44 -14.76 26.72
CA LEU A 72 18.76 -14.31 26.26
C LEU A 72 19.53 -13.56 27.35
N SER A 73 18.88 -12.67 28.11
CA SER A 73 19.54 -11.98 29.23
C SER A 73 20.08 -12.97 30.26
N VAL A 74 19.27 -13.96 30.65
CA VAL A 74 19.66 -15.00 31.61
C VAL A 74 20.76 -15.89 31.05
N LEU A 75 20.60 -16.36 29.80
CA LEU A 75 21.59 -17.21 29.13
C LEU A 75 22.94 -16.50 28.96
N HIS A 76 22.93 -15.20 28.66
CA HIS A 76 24.15 -14.40 28.56
C HIS A 76 24.89 -14.34 29.90
N SER A 77 24.18 -14.04 31.00
CA SER A 77 24.78 -14.04 32.34
C SER A 77 25.36 -15.40 32.73
N ILE A 78 24.61 -16.49 32.48
CA ILE A 78 25.08 -17.86 32.75
C ILE A 78 26.31 -18.19 31.88
N GLY A 79 26.29 -17.82 30.60
CA GLY A 79 27.38 -18.04 29.66
C GLY A 79 28.69 -17.40 30.13
N GLN A 80 28.63 -16.15 30.59
CA GLN A 80 29.81 -15.46 31.15
C GLN A 80 30.42 -16.21 32.34
N LYS A 81 29.58 -16.79 33.22
CA LYS A 81 30.05 -17.58 34.37
C LYS A 81 30.56 -18.95 33.99
N LEU A 82 29.95 -19.57 32.99
CA LEU A 82 30.48 -20.81 32.44
C LEU A 82 31.85 -20.62 31.81
N ASP A 83 32.10 -19.50 31.14
CA ASP A 83 33.40 -19.16 30.52
C ASP A 83 34.53 -19.02 31.55
N THR A 84 34.22 -18.63 32.78
CA THR A 84 35.15 -18.67 33.93
C THR A 84 35.12 -19.99 34.71
N ASN A 85 34.43 -21.01 34.18
CA ASN A 85 34.26 -22.35 34.79
C ASN A 85 33.59 -22.32 36.17
N GLU A 86 32.70 -21.36 36.40
CA GLU A 86 31.89 -21.22 37.61
C GLU A 86 30.55 -21.98 37.48
N GLN A 87 29.91 -22.26 38.63
CA GLN A 87 28.60 -22.90 38.69
C GLN A 87 27.52 -21.84 38.87
N THR A 88 26.39 -21.97 38.19
CA THR A 88 25.20 -21.15 38.45
C THR A 88 24.04 -22.05 38.86
N ASP A 89 23.42 -21.76 39.99
CA ASP A 89 22.18 -22.42 40.42
C ASP A 89 20.99 -21.53 40.08
N ILE A 90 19.98 -22.14 39.47
CA ILE A 90 18.73 -21.50 39.04
C ILE A 90 17.58 -22.12 39.82
N ALA A 91 16.87 -21.33 40.62
CA ALA A 91 15.63 -21.73 41.26
C ALA A 91 14.44 -21.25 40.42
N TYR A 92 13.68 -22.20 39.86
CA TYR A 92 12.41 -21.95 39.17
C TYR A 92 11.27 -21.97 40.19
N LEU A 93 10.46 -20.91 40.20
CA LEU A 93 9.39 -20.69 41.15
C LEU A 93 8.03 -20.65 40.43
N ASP A 94 7.04 -21.37 40.93
CA ASP A 94 5.67 -21.45 40.37
C ASP A 94 4.67 -20.89 41.38
N LEU A 95 3.94 -19.83 41.01
CA LEU A 95 2.88 -19.28 41.84
C LEU A 95 1.58 -20.08 41.69
N ALA A 96 1.00 -20.50 42.81
CA ALA A 96 -0.24 -21.25 42.83
C ALA A 96 -1.44 -20.36 42.48
N LYS A 97 -2.08 -20.67 41.34
CA LYS A 97 -3.27 -19.96 40.82
C LYS A 97 -3.06 -18.44 40.75
N ALA A 98 -1.89 -18.01 40.28
CA ALA A 98 -1.40 -16.64 40.40
C ALA A 98 -2.44 -15.53 40.12
N PHE A 99 -3.13 -15.58 38.97
CA PHE A 99 -4.16 -14.61 38.60
C PHE A 99 -5.41 -14.66 39.49
N ASP A 100 -5.80 -15.85 39.97
CA ASP A 100 -7.02 -16.06 40.74
C ASP A 100 -6.82 -15.73 42.24
N SER A 101 -5.57 -15.72 42.70
CA SER A 101 -5.17 -15.51 44.10
C SER A 101 -4.93 -14.04 44.48
N VAL A 102 -4.95 -13.11 43.52
CA VAL A 102 -4.64 -11.69 43.79
C VAL A 102 -5.64 -11.08 44.78
N ASP A 103 -5.17 -10.65 45.95
CA ASP A 103 -6.00 -9.97 46.93
C ASP A 103 -6.38 -8.56 46.45
N HIS A 104 -7.68 -8.25 46.41
CA HIS A 104 -8.17 -6.97 45.89
C HIS A 104 -7.76 -5.78 46.77
N SER A 105 -7.72 -5.96 48.09
CA SER A 105 -7.39 -4.88 49.02
C SER A 105 -5.91 -4.50 48.91
N ILE A 106 -5.03 -5.51 48.86
CA ILE A 106 -3.59 -5.32 48.67
C ILE A 106 -3.31 -4.72 47.29
N LEU A 107 -3.98 -5.20 46.23
CA LEU A 107 -3.83 -4.63 44.89
C LEU A 107 -4.19 -3.14 44.85
N LEU A 108 -5.29 -2.72 45.48
CA LEU A 108 -5.68 -1.31 45.56
C LEU A 108 -4.67 -0.47 46.33
N GLN A 109 -4.11 -1.01 47.42
CA GLN A 109 -3.04 -0.35 48.16
C GLN A 109 -1.78 -0.17 47.30
N LYS A 110 -1.37 -1.22 46.58
CA LYS A 110 -0.23 -1.14 45.66
C LYS A 110 -0.47 -0.12 44.55
N LEU A 111 -1.65 -0.13 43.92
CA LEU A 111 -2.01 0.88 42.90
C LEU A 111 -1.84 2.31 43.44
N LYS A 112 -2.26 2.56 44.69
CA LYS A 112 -2.06 3.85 45.36
C LYS A 112 -0.57 4.20 45.53
N CYS A 113 0.26 3.23 45.92
CA CYS A 113 1.72 3.42 46.02
C CYS A 113 2.38 3.75 44.67
N TYR A 114 1.86 3.22 43.56
CA TYR A 114 2.29 3.55 42.20
C TYR A 114 1.65 4.84 41.63
N GLY A 115 1.07 5.68 42.50
CA GLY A 115 0.55 7.00 42.15
C GLY A 115 -0.87 7.02 41.58
N VAL A 116 -1.58 5.88 41.56
CA VAL A 116 -2.98 5.83 41.12
C VAL A 116 -3.88 6.32 42.25
N THR A 117 -4.49 7.49 42.09
CA THR A 117 -5.28 8.13 43.15
C THR A 117 -6.63 8.67 42.64
N GLY A 118 -7.45 9.20 43.56
CA GLY A 118 -8.70 9.89 43.24
C GLY A 118 -9.72 9.03 42.49
N ARG A 119 -10.31 9.61 41.44
CA ARG A 119 -11.40 8.96 40.66
C ARG A 119 -10.95 7.66 40.00
N LEU A 120 -9.70 7.56 39.57
CA LEU A 120 -9.19 6.37 38.91
C LEU A 120 -9.02 5.20 39.90
N LEU A 121 -8.51 5.48 41.10
CA LEU A 121 -8.41 4.46 42.15
C LEU A 121 -9.81 3.97 42.58
N ASN A 122 -10.76 4.90 42.77
CA ASN A 122 -12.15 4.56 43.07
C ASN A 122 -12.79 3.72 41.95
N TRP A 123 -12.44 4.01 40.70
CA TRP A 123 -12.88 3.20 39.56
C TRP A 123 -12.28 1.79 39.60
N PHE A 124 -10.99 1.62 39.93
CA PHE A 124 -10.40 0.29 40.11
C PHE A 124 -11.04 -0.47 41.28
N ALA A 125 -11.35 0.22 42.38
CA ALA A 125 -12.04 -0.39 43.52
C ALA A 125 -13.43 -0.89 43.10
N ASP A 126 -14.19 -0.07 42.37
CA ASP A 126 -15.47 -0.47 41.80
C ASP A 126 -15.32 -1.58 40.74
N TYR A 127 -14.27 -1.55 39.91
CA TYR A 127 -13.99 -2.54 38.88
C TYR A 127 -13.80 -3.95 39.46
N LEU A 128 -13.09 -4.05 40.59
CA LEU A 128 -12.78 -5.32 41.29
C LEU A 128 -13.94 -5.78 42.18
N ASN A 129 -14.69 -4.85 42.78
CA ASN A 129 -15.74 -5.17 43.75
C ASN A 129 -17.07 -5.63 43.09
N ASN A 130 -17.83 -6.46 43.80
CA ASN A 130 -19.14 -6.98 43.40
C ASN A 130 -19.14 -7.67 42.02
N ARG A 131 -18.03 -8.33 41.68
CA ARG A 131 -17.93 -9.16 40.48
C ARG A 131 -18.55 -10.52 40.75
N ARG A 132 -19.15 -11.10 39.71
CA ARG A 132 -19.69 -12.46 39.75
C ARG A 132 -19.30 -13.25 38.51
N GLN A 133 -19.19 -14.56 38.67
CA GLN A 133 -18.86 -15.48 37.59
C GLN A 133 -19.75 -16.73 37.62
N ARG A 134 -19.91 -17.39 36.48
CA ARG A 134 -20.57 -18.70 36.38
C ARG A 134 -19.88 -19.56 35.33
N VAL A 135 -19.86 -20.87 35.50
CA VAL A 135 -19.31 -21.80 34.50
C VAL A 135 -20.35 -22.06 33.42
N VAL A 136 -19.92 -22.01 32.16
CA VAL A 136 -20.74 -22.34 30.99
C VAL A 136 -20.08 -23.47 30.22
N MET A 137 -20.77 -24.60 30.09
CA MET A 137 -20.31 -25.77 29.32
C MET A 137 -21.47 -26.34 28.53
N ASP A 138 -21.28 -26.54 27.22
CA ASP A 138 -22.26 -27.17 26.31
C ASP A 138 -23.70 -26.63 26.45
N GLY A 139 -23.83 -25.31 26.62
CA GLY A 139 -25.11 -24.61 26.78
C GLY A 139 -25.69 -24.63 28.20
N ALA A 140 -25.18 -25.46 29.10
CA ALA A 140 -25.56 -25.46 30.52
C ALA A 140 -24.77 -24.41 31.31
N THR A 141 -25.39 -23.86 32.37
CA THR A 141 -24.79 -22.83 33.21
C THR A 141 -24.89 -23.15 34.69
N SER A 142 -23.81 -22.92 35.44
CA SER A 142 -23.86 -22.94 36.91
C SER A 142 -24.61 -21.71 37.45
N GLN A 143 -24.87 -21.73 38.75
CA GLN A 143 -25.28 -20.53 39.49
C GLN A 143 -24.18 -19.47 39.44
N TRP A 144 -24.58 -18.21 39.62
CA TRP A 144 -23.65 -17.10 39.78
C TRP A 144 -22.98 -17.16 41.14
N THR A 145 -21.66 -17.02 41.16
CA THR A 145 -20.85 -17.00 42.39
C THR A 145 -20.05 -15.69 42.43
N PRO A 146 -19.94 -15.02 43.59
CA PRO A 146 -19.10 -13.84 43.73
C PRO A 146 -17.61 -14.17 43.48
N VAL A 147 -16.88 -13.19 42.95
CA VAL A 147 -15.42 -13.25 42.78
C VAL A 147 -14.78 -12.44 43.89
N THR A 148 -14.25 -13.12 44.90
CA THR A 148 -13.70 -12.50 46.13
C THR A 148 -12.20 -12.21 46.05
N SER A 149 -11.51 -12.80 45.07
CA SER A 149 -10.08 -12.58 44.80
C SER A 149 -9.80 -12.76 43.32
N GLY A 150 -8.63 -12.29 42.90
CA GLY A 150 -8.10 -12.48 41.57
C GLY A 150 -8.45 -11.38 40.58
N VAL A 151 -7.69 -11.35 39.50
CA VAL A 151 -7.96 -10.51 38.32
C VAL A 151 -8.48 -11.39 37.18
N PRO A 152 -9.51 -10.99 36.42
CA PRO A 152 -10.17 -11.90 35.48
C PRO A 152 -9.24 -12.38 34.35
N GLN A 153 -9.08 -13.70 34.20
CA GLN A 153 -8.29 -14.32 33.11
C GLN A 153 -9.00 -14.17 31.76
N GLY A 154 -8.74 -13.07 31.05
CA GLY A 154 -9.47 -12.65 29.84
C GLY A 154 -9.81 -11.16 29.81
N SER A 155 -9.51 -10.45 30.91
CA SER A 155 -9.45 -8.99 30.98
C SER A 155 -8.26 -8.43 30.18
N ILE A 156 -8.43 -7.20 29.70
CA ILE A 156 -7.36 -6.39 29.11
C ILE A 156 -6.48 -5.76 30.21
N LEU A 157 -7.08 -5.32 31.32
CA LEU A 157 -6.35 -4.74 32.47
C LEU A 157 -5.70 -5.79 33.37
N GLY A 158 -6.31 -6.97 33.50
CA GLY A 158 -5.87 -8.04 34.40
C GLY A 158 -4.38 -8.35 34.35
N PRO A 159 -3.75 -8.53 33.17
CA PRO A 159 -2.31 -8.76 33.07
C PRO A 159 -1.45 -7.65 33.68
N MET A 160 -1.82 -6.38 33.47
CA MET A 160 -1.06 -5.25 34.02
C MET A 160 -1.27 -5.10 35.53
N LEU A 161 -2.49 -5.34 36.00
CA LEU A 161 -2.79 -5.37 37.43
C LEU A 161 -2.00 -6.47 38.14
N PHE A 162 -1.86 -7.63 37.51
CA PHE A 162 -1.02 -8.70 38.03
C PHE A 162 0.46 -8.31 38.07
N VAL A 163 0.99 -7.69 37.00
CA VAL A 163 2.38 -7.20 36.99
C VAL A 163 2.64 -6.21 38.12
N ILE A 164 1.73 -5.25 38.34
CA ILE A 164 1.82 -4.28 39.44
C ILE A 164 1.78 -4.98 40.80
N PHE A 165 0.93 -6.00 40.94
CA PHE A 165 0.81 -6.76 42.17
C PHE A 165 2.12 -7.42 42.60
N ILE A 166 2.90 -7.95 41.65
CA ILE A 166 4.16 -8.65 41.94
C ILE A 166 5.41 -7.77 41.79
N ASN A 167 5.25 -6.48 41.48
CA ASN A 167 6.35 -5.62 41.05
C ASN A 167 7.39 -5.34 42.16
N ASP A 168 7.01 -5.50 43.42
CA ASP A 168 7.86 -5.35 44.62
C ASP A 168 8.51 -6.67 45.07
N ALA A 169 8.19 -7.82 44.44
CA ALA A 169 8.84 -9.09 44.73
C ALA A 169 10.37 -9.06 44.52
N PRO A 170 10.91 -8.37 43.50
CA PRO A 170 12.35 -8.26 43.33
C PRO A 170 13.07 -7.48 44.44
N ASP A 171 12.35 -6.59 45.15
CA ASP A 171 12.95 -5.71 46.13
C ASP A 171 13.40 -6.48 47.38
N VAL A 172 12.72 -7.59 47.72
CA VAL A 172 13.09 -8.44 48.87
C VAL A 172 14.33 -9.32 48.62
N ILE A 173 14.87 -9.32 47.39
CA ILE A 173 16.03 -10.16 47.01
C ILE A 173 17.36 -9.55 47.47
N ASN A 174 17.41 -8.24 47.74
CA ASN A 174 18.57 -7.54 48.32
C ASN A 174 19.92 -7.79 47.60
N ASN A 175 19.91 -7.86 46.25
CA ASN A 175 21.10 -8.13 45.41
C ASN A 175 21.85 -9.44 45.69
N LYS A 176 21.29 -10.35 46.50
CA LYS A 176 21.89 -11.66 46.80
C LYS A 176 21.71 -12.65 45.66
N ALA A 177 20.68 -12.51 44.84
CA ALA A 177 20.45 -13.28 43.62
C ALA A 177 19.92 -12.36 42.51
N ILE A 178 19.90 -12.86 41.28
CA ILE A 178 19.37 -12.10 40.14
C ILE A 178 17.99 -12.66 39.78
N PRO A 179 16.92 -11.84 39.85
CA PRO A 179 15.60 -12.25 39.41
C PRO A 179 15.42 -12.11 37.89
N ALA A 180 14.60 -13.00 37.33
CA ALA A 180 14.05 -12.87 35.99
C ALA A 180 12.57 -13.27 36.01
N LEU A 181 11.68 -12.32 35.70
CA LEU A 181 10.23 -12.50 35.81
C LEU A 181 9.58 -12.43 34.43
N PHE A 182 8.65 -13.35 34.17
CA PHE A 182 7.77 -13.30 33.01
C PHE A 182 6.36 -13.59 33.50
N ALA A 183 5.66 -12.54 33.91
CA ALA A 183 4.39 -12.67 34.62
C ALA A 183 4.57 -13.56 35.86
N ASP A 184 3.81 -14.66 35.96
CA ASP A 184 3.85 -15.61 37.07
C ASP A 184 5.07 -16.52 37.05
N ASP A 185 5.67 -16.77 35.88
CA ASP A 185 6.90 -17.54 35.74
C ASP A 185 8.08 -16.72 36.29
N THR A 186 8.51 -17.05 37.52
CA THR A 186 9.60 -16.38 38.21
C THR A 186 10.78 -17.33 38.37
N LYS A 187 11.99 -16.84 38.13
CA LYS A 187 13.21 -17.58 38.46
C LYS A 187 14.25 -16.67 39.08
N LEU A 188 15.04 -17.27 39.96
CA LEU A 188 16.21 -16.66 40.56
C LEU A 188 17.42 -17.43 40.09
N TYR A 189 18.50 -16.73 39.79
CA TYR A 189 19.76 -17.39 39.53
C TYR A 189 20.89 -16.70 40.26
N LYS A 190 21.83 -17.51 40.73
CA LYS A 190 23.00 -17.04 41.47
C LYS A 190 24.23 -17.84 41.06
N ASN A 191 25.34 -17.13 40.94
CA ASN A 191 26.64 -17.75 40.81
C ASN A 191 27.08 -18.38 42.14
N ILE A 192 27.54 -19.63 42.09
CA ILE A 192 27.90 -20.45 43.24
C ILE A 192 29.39 -20.79 43.17
N THR A 193 30.17 -20.16 44.04
CA THR A 193 31.59 -20.43 44.23
C THR A 193 31.88 -21.10 45.58
N SER A 194 31.00 -20.88 46.55
CA SER A 194 31.11 -21.37 47.93
C SER A 194 29.75 -21.75 48.52
N VAL A 195 29.75 -22.46 49.66
CA VAL A 195 28.52 -22.78 50.41
C VAL A 195 27.83 -21.50 50.93
N ASN A 196 28.60 -20.44 51.20
CA ASN A 196 28.04 -19.15 51.59
C ASN A 196 27.14 -18.56 50.48
N ASP A 197 27.50 -18.76 49.20
CA ASP A 197 26.65 -18.34 48.08
C ASP A 197 25.32 -19.11 48.08
N CYS A 198 25.36 -20.41 48.42
CA CYS A 198 24.15 -21.20 48.59
C CYS A 198 23.27 -20.67 49.72
N ASN A 199 23.86 -20.37 50.88
CA ASN A 199 23.13 -19.79 52.01
C ASN A 199 22.47 -18.45 51.63
N GLN A 200 23.15 -17.61 50.85
CA GLN A 200 22.57 -16.36 50.36
C GLN A 200 21.39 -16.58 49.40
N LEU A 201 21.45 -17.60 48.52
CA LEU A 201 20.31 -17.96 47.67
C LEU A 201 19.14 -18.53 48.50
N GLN A 202 19.44 -19.34 49.52
CA GLN A 202 18.44 -19.85 50.47
C GLN A 202 17.77 -18.72 51.26
N GLU A 203 18.53 -17.73 51.70
CA GLU A 203 18.02 -16.55 52.39
C GLU A 203 17.07 -15.76 51.48
N THR A 204 17.42 -15.56 50.20
CA THR A 204 16.52 -14.96 49.21
C THR A 204 15.22 -15.76 49.04
N LEU A 205 15.29 -17.09 48.96
CA LEU A 205 14.09 -17.94 48.89
C LEU A 205 13.20 -17.79 50.12
N THR A 206 13.82 -17.65 51.30
CA THR A 206 13.11 -17.44 52.57
C THR A 206 12.40 -16.08 52.58
N HIS A 207 13.07 -15.01 52.14
CA HIS A 207 12.44 -13.69 52.02
C HIS A 207 11.29 -13.66 51.01
N LEU A 208 11.42 -14.37 49.90
CA LEU A 208 10.33 -14.49 48.93
C LEU A 208 9.15 -15.29 49.48
N ASP A 209 9.41 -16.33 50.27
CA ASP A 209 8.34 -17.07 50.96
C ASP A 209 7.58 -16.15 51.93
N THR A 210 8.28 -15.36 52.75
CA THR A 210 7.66 -14.33 53.61
C THR A 210 6.87 -13.31 52.80
N TRP A 211 7.45 -12.74 51.73
CA TRP A 211 6.76 -11.81 50.84
C TRP A 211 5.47 -12.41 50.26
N SER A 212 5.50 -13.70 49.90
CA SER A 212 4.36 -14.40 49.35
C SER A 212 3.21 -14.52 50.39
N GLN A 213 3.55 -14.77 51.65
CA GLN A 213 2.63 -14.81 52.77
C GLN A 213 2.02 -13.43 53.04
N ASP A 214 2.85 -12.38 53.10
CA ASP A 214 2.42 -11.00 53.31
C ASP A 214 1.48 -10.51 52.20
N ASN A 215 1.64 -11.03 50.98
CA ASN A 215 0.81 -10.69 49.82
C ASN A 215 -0.35 -11.67 49.57
N ASN A 216 -0.63 -12.61 50.48
CA ASN A 216 -1.69 -13.61 50.32
C ASN A 216 -1.60 -14.42 49.01
N ILE A 217 -0.39 -14.62 48.45
CA ILE A 217 -0.16 -15.38 47.22
C ILE A 217 0.82 -16.52 47.49
N LYS A 218 0.43 -17.77 47.24
CA LYS A 218 1.24 -18.94 47.62
C LYS A 218 2.12 -19.43 46.47
N PHE A 219 3.33 -19.88 46.77
CA PHE A 219 4.11 -20.71 45.86
C PHE A 219 3.63 -22.17 45.88
N ASN A 220 3.78 -22.86 44.76
CA ASN A 220 3.60 -24.30 44.66
C ASN A 220 4.95 -25.00 44.79
N GLY A 221 5.38 -25.26 46.03
CA GLY A 221 6.68 -25.88 46.33
C GLY A 221 6.95 -27.17 45.55
N SER A 222 5.93 -27.99 45.30
CA SER A 222 6.06 -29.25 44.53
C SER A 222 6.40 -29.06 43.04
N LYS A 223 6.16 -27.87 42.50
CA LYS A 223 6.49 -27.50 41.11
C LYS A 223 7.73 -26.61 41.02
N CYS A 224 8.15 -26.02 42.13
CA CYS A 224 9.40 -25.29 42.23
C CYS A 224 10.58 -26.27 42.14
N LYS A 225 11.63 -25.88 41.42
CA LYS A 225 12.75 -26.77 41.09
C LYS A 225 14.06 -26.01 41.06
N VAL A 226 15.16 -26.74 41.19
CA VAL A 226 16.51 -26.18 41.06
C VAL A 226 17.26 -26.85 39.92
N LEU A 227 17.95 -26.06 39.10
CA LEU A 227 18.84 -26.52 38.04
C LEU A 227 20.23 -25.94 38.27
N SER A 228 21.26 -26.79 38.33
CA SER A 228 22.66 -26.34 38.31
C SER A 228 23.21 -26.36 36.90
N VAL A 229 23.74 -25.23 36.46
CA VAL A 229 24.47 -25.11 35.20
C VAL A 229 25.95 -24.95 35.49
N THR A 230 26.77 -25.94 35.09
CA THR A 230 28.20 -25.97 35.42
C THR A 230 29.00 -26.90 34.53
N ARG A 231 30.29 -26.59 34.32
CA ARG A 231 31.29 -27.47 33.68
C ARG A 231 32.21 -28.17 34.70
N LYS A 232 32.04 -27.90 36.01
CA LYS A 232 32.84 -28.51 37.07
C LYS A 232 32.57 -30.02 37.16
N LYS A 233 33.63 -30.80 37.37
CA LYS A 233 33.53 -32.25 37.63
C LYS A 233 32.90 -32.55 39.00
N ALA A 234 33.15 -31.69 39.98
CA ALA A 234 32.60 -31.75 41.34
C ALA A 234 31.80 -30.47 41.61
N PRO A 235 30.51 -30.42 41.25
CA PRO A 235 29.64 -29.29 41.55
C PRO A 235 29.26 -29.26 43.03
N ILE A 236 28.95 -28.07 43.55
CA ILE A 236 28.42 -27.91 44.91
C ILE A 236 26.95 -28.31 44.89
N SER A 237 26.59 -29.33 45.67
CA SER A 237 25.20 -29.74 45.88
C SER A 237 24.70 -29.18 47.21
N PHE A 238 23.60 -28.44 47.16
CA PHE A 238 22.98 -27.82 48.34
C PHE A 238 21.46 -28.02 48.32
N PRO A 239 20.82 -28.44 49.43
CA PRO A 239 19.38 -28.63 49.49
C PRO A 239 18.67 -27.30 49.77
N TYR A 240 18.05 -26.73 48.73
CA TYR A 240 17.28 -25.49 48.86
C TYR A 240 15.85 -25.78 49.31
N HIS A 241 15.31 -24.92 50.16
CA HIS A 241 13.97 -25.03 50.72
C HIS A 241 13.14 -23.78 50.42
N LEU A 242 11.85 -23.97 50.19
CA LEU A 242 10.85 -22.91 50.12
C LEU A 242 9.79 -23.20 51.19
N GLY A 243 9.79 -22.43 52.27
CA GLY A 243 9.09 -22.77 53.51
C GLY A 243 9.57 -24.13 54.04
N SER A 244 8.65 -25.07 54.24
CA SER A 244 8.96 -26.43 54.68
C SER A 244 9.29 -27.41 53.53
N THR A 245 9.21 -26.98 52.27
CA THR A 245 9.35 -27.87 51.11
C THR A 245 10.76 -27.80 50.54
N GLU A 246 11.47 -28.93 50.48
CA GLU A 246 12.74 -29.04 49.74
C GLU A 246 12.49 -29.01 48.23
N LEU A 247 13.26 -28.20 47.51
CA LEU A 247 13.15 -28.04 46.06
C LEU A 247 13.90 -29.17 45.35
N SER A 248 13.21 -29.90 44.47
CA SER A 248 13.83 -30.98 43.71
C SER A 248 14.86 -30.43 42.72
N ARG A 249 16.10 -30.94 42.79
CA ARG A 249 17.14 -30.65 41.81
C ARG A 249 16.95 -31.51 40.55
N VAL A 250 16.96 -30.89 39.37
CA VAL A 250 16.73 -31.54 38.08
C VAL A 250 17.85 -31.26 37.11
N ASP A 251 18.03 -32.14 36.12
CA ASP A 251 19.01 -31.95 35.03
C ASP A 251 18.46 -31.16 33.84
N ASP A 252 17.14 -31.18 33.65
CA ASP A 252 16.46 -30.50 32.56
C ASP A 252 15.19 -29.84 33.09
N GLU A 253 14.98 -28.56 32.78
CA GLU A 253 13.78 -27.82 33.15
C GLU A 253 13.24 -27.00 31.99
N LYS A 254 11.92 -26.84 31.92
CA LYS A 254 11.27 -26.12 30.84
C LYS A 254 11.03 -24.66 31.21
N ASP A 255 11.86 -23.77 30.69
CA ASP A 255 11.80 -22.33 30.89
C ASP A 255 11.17 -21.60 29.68
N LEU A 256 10.05 -20.90 29.89
CA LEU A 256 9.30 -20.14 28.88
C LEU A 256 9.12 -20.84 27.52
N GLY A 257 8.93 -22.15 27.53
CA GLY A 257 8.73 -22.93 26.30
C GLY A 257 9.98 -23.62 25.74
N VAL A 258 11.16 -23.35 26.29
CA VAL A 258 12.46 -23.93 25.90
C VAL A 258 12.96 -24.85 27.01
N ILE A 259 13.53 -26.01 26.68
CA ILE A 259 14.09 -26.92 27.70
C ILE A 259 15.56 -26.59 27.91
N PHE A 260 15.90 -26.17 29.13
CA PHE A 260 17.25 -25.87 29.58
C PHE A 260 17.82 -27.11 30.27
N SER A 261 19.01 -27.50 29.82
CA SER A 261 19.78 -28.60 30.40
C SER A 261 20.89 -28.06 31.29
N SER A 262 21.29 -28.81 32.32
CA SER A 262 22.43 -28.51 33.21
C SER A 262 23.75 -28.29 32.44
N LYS A 263 23.85 -28.86 31.23
CA LYS A 263 24.99 -28.72 30.31
C LYS A 263 24.76 -27.72 29.17
N LEU A 264 23.63 -27.01 29.16
CA LEU A 264 23.17 -26.13 28.07
C LEU A 264 23.17 -26.82 26.70
N GLN A 265 22.80 -28.10 26.67
CA GLN A 265 22.63 -28.85 25.44
C GLN A 265 21.17 -28.83 24.97
N TRP A 266 20.95 -28.58 23.68
CA TRP A 266 19.60 -28.40 23.11
C TRP A 266 18.98 -29.69 22.57
N ASN A 267 19.62 -30.84 22.79
CA ASN A 267 19.21 -32.13 22.22
C ASN A 267 17.78 -32.50 22.64
N LEU A 268 17.48 -32.43 23.95
CA LEU A 268 16.17 -32.78 24.49
C LEU A 268 15.08 -31.85 23.95
N HIS A 269 15.34 -30.53 24.00
CA HIS A 269 14.45 -29.50 23.44
C HIS A 269 14.12 -29.75 21.96
N ILE A 270 15.15 -29.93 21.14
CA ILE A 270 14.99 -30.13 19.70
C ILE A 270 14.23 -31.42 19.41
N ASN A 271 14.50 -32.49 20.16
CA ASN A 271 13.80 -33.77 19.99
C ASN A 271 12.30 -33.64 20.29
N GLU A 272 11.95 -33.00 21.39
CA GLU A 272 10.54 -32.80 21.76
C GLU A 272 9.82 -31.86 20.78
N MET A 273 10.47 -30.77 20.38
CA MET A 273 9.94 -29.83 19.38
C MET A 273 9.71 -30.52 18.02
N VAL A 274 10.71 -31.26 17.51
CA VAL A 274 10.61 -32.01 16.24
C VAL A 274 9.50 -33.07 16.34
N SER A 275 9.37 -33.76 17.47
CA SER A 275 8.28 -34.72 17.70
C SER A 275 6.91 -34.04 17.64
N LYS A 276 6.72 -32.90 18.33
CA LYS A 276 5.48 -32.11 18.26
C LYS A 276 5.16 -31.62 16.85
N ALA A 277 6.15 -31.12 16.12
CA ALA A 277 5.99 -30.67 14.75
C ALA A 277 5.60 -31.81 13.80
N ASN A 278 6.25 -32.98 13.93
CA ASN A 278 5.88 -34.16 13.13
C ASN A 278 4.48 -34.69 13.48
N ARG A 279 4.08 -34.71 14.76
CA ARG A 279 2.72 -35.07 15.16
C ARG A 279 1.69 -34.16 14.53
N GLN A 280 1.90 -32.84 14.59
CA GLN A 280 1.03 -31.86 13.95
C GLN A 280 0.97 -32.07 12.43
N LEU A 281 2.11 -32.28 11.79
CA LEU A 281 2.16 -32.57 10.35
C LEU A 281 1.42 -33.89 10.02
N GLY A 282 1.53 -34.91 10.87
CA GLY A 282 0.80 -36.17 10.72
C GLY A 282 -0.72 -36.01 10.84
N VAL A 283 -1.19 -35.16 11.76
CA VAL A 283 -2.61 -34.78 11.85
C VAL A 283 -3.06 -34.11 10.55
N LEU A 284 -2.33 -33.08 10.08
CA LEU A 284 -2.66 -32.39 8.82
C LEU A 284 -2.69 -33.35 7.63
N LYS A 285 -1.73 -34.28 7.54
CA LYS A 285 -1.71 -35.28 6.48
C LYS A 285 -2.96 -36.15 6.44
N ARG A 286 -3.53 -36.49 7.61
CA ARG A 286 -4.72 -37.34 7.74
C ARG A 286 -6.02 -36.56 7.58
N THR A 287 -6.15 -35.43 8.26
CA THR A 287 -7.39 -34.64 8.28
C THR A 287 -7.58 -33.80 7.02
N CYS A 288 -6.47 -33.39 6.40
CA CYS A 288 -6.47 -32.49 5.24
C CYS A 288 -5.97 -33.21 3.98
N TYR A 289 -6.17 -34.53 3.89
CA TYR A 289 -5.78 -35.33 2.73
C TYR A 289 -6.46 -34.88 1.43
N SER A 290 -7.75 -34.52 1.50
CA SER A 290 -8.57 -34.12 0.36
C SER A 290 -8.28 -32.71 -0.17
N LEU A 291 -7.69 -31.83 0.64
CA LEU A 291 -7.40 -30.45 0.21
C LEU A 291 -6.41 -30.48 -0.96
N THR A 292 -6.71 -30.00 -2.15
CA THR A 292 -5.75 -30.04 -3.27
C THR A 292 -4.91 -28.78 -3.41
N ASP A 293 -5.39 -27.67 -2.85
CA ASP A 293 -4.77 -26.35 -2.96
C ASP A 293 -3.41 -26.29 -2.22
N ILE A 294 -2.36 -25.99 -2.99
CA ILE A 294 -0.98 -25.85 -2.52
C ILE A 294 -0.84 -24.68 -1.53
N ASN A 295 -1.50 -23.55 -1.78
CA ASN A 295 -1.42 -22.36 -0.95
C ASN A 295 -2.07 -22.59 0.41
N ILE A 296 -3.21 -23.29 0.45
CA ILE A 296 -3.88 -23.64 1.72
C ILE A 296 -3.00 -24.60 2.52
N ARG A 297 -2.48 -25.67 1.91
CA ARG A 297 -1.57 -26.62 2.57
C ARG A 297 -0.29 -25.93 3.08
N ARG A 298 0.29 -25.03 2.27
CA ARG A 298 1.44 -24.21 2.66
C ARG A 298 1.10 -23.34 3.87
N THR A 299 -0.06 -22.70 3.88
CA THR A 299 -0.51 -21.86 5.00
C THR A 299 -0.68 -22.67 6.28
N LEU A 300 -1.28 -23.85 6.20
CA LEU A 300 -1.41 -24.78 7.32
C LEU A 300 -0.05 -25.23 7.85
N TYR A 301 0.90 -25.54 6.96
CA TYR A 301 2.27 -25.86 7.35
C TYR A 301 2.95 -24.69 8.08
N LEU A 302 2.92 -23.49 7.51
CA LEU A 302 3.57 -22.30 8.07
C LEU A 302 3.01 -21.96 9.46
N SER A 303 1.68 -21.95 9.58
CA SER A 303 0.98 -21.53 10.80
C SER A 303 1.03 -22.57 11.92
N LEU A 304 0.94 -23.87 11.62
CA LEU A 304 0.78 -24.92 12.65
C LEU A 304 2.03 -25.76 12.88
N VAL A 305 2.89 -25.94 11.87
CA VAL A 305 4.08 -26.81 11.95
C VAL A 305 5.35 -25.98 12.05
N LYS A 306 5.61 -25.09 11.09
CA LYS A 306 6.83 -24.26 11.06
C LYS A 306 6.91 -23.32 12.25
N SER A 307 5.78 -22.76 12.70
CA SER A 307 5.70 -21.93 13.90
C SER A 307 6.28 -22.62 15.14
N LYS A 308 6.00 -23.91 15.33
CA LYS A 308 6.58 -24.72 16.43
C LYS A 308 8.08 -24.88 16.31
N LEU A 309 8.59 -25.06 15.09
CA LEU A 309 10.03 -25.18 14.80
C LEU A 309 10.79 -23.86 14.93
N SER A 310 10.06 -22.74 14.92
CA SER A 310 10.63 -21.39 14.86
C SER A 310 10.55 -20.63 16.18
N TYR A 311 9.91 -21.20 17.20
CA TYR A 311 9.75 -20.53 18.49
C TYR A 311 11.10 -20.39 19.21
N ALA A 312 11.45 -19.15 19.59
CA ALA A 312 12.64 -18.80 20.37
C ALA A 312 13.97 -19.34 19.80
N THR A 313 14.11 -19.43 18.47
CA THR A 313 15.32 -20.00 17.84
C THR A 313 16.61 -19.27 18.20
N GLN A 314 16.52 -17.97 18.50
CA GLN A 314 17.64 -17.14 18.96
C GLN A 314 18.32 -17.69 20.22
N VAL A 315 17.58 -18.45 21.04
CA VAL A 315 18.08 -19.00 22.30
C VAL A 315 18.81 -20.34 22.09
N TRP A 316 18.26 -21.23 21.25
CA TRP A 316 18.66 -22.64 21.23
C TRP A 316 19.22 -23.15 19.88
N SER A 317 19.31 -22.30 18.85
CA SER A 317 19.70 -22.72 17.49
C SER A 317 21.00 -23.56 17.50
N PRO A 318 21.00 -24.79 16.95
CA PRO A 318 22.14 -25.70 17.06
C PRO A 318 23.19 -25.43 15.96
N THR A 319 23.75 -24.22 15.90
CA THR A 319 24.57 -23.72 14.77
C THR A 319 25.68 -24.68 14.34
N HIS A 320 26.38 -25.30 15.29
CA HIS A 320 27.51 -26.18 15.02
C HIS A 320 27.16 -27.68 14.98
N ASN A 321 25.91 -28.07 15.24
CA ASN A 321 25.50 -29.47 15.29
C ASN A 321 24.72 -29.87 14.03
N ARG A 322 25.44 -30.42 13.05
CA ARG A 322 24.88 -30.87 11.76
C ARG A 322 23.75 -31.88 11.94
N GLN A 323 23.90 -32.85 12.84
CA GLN A 323 22.89 -33.89 13.05
C GLN A 323 21.56 -33.30 13.56
N LEU A 324 21.61 -32.35 14.50
CA LEU A 324 20.42 -31.66 15.01
C LEU A 324 19.80 -30.76 13.94
N ASN A 325 20.60 -30.02 13.18
CA ASN A 325 20.12 -29.23 12.04
C ASN A 325 19.38 -30.11 11.01
N GLU A 326 19.95 -31.26 10.65
CA GLU A 326 19.32 -32.20 9.73
C GLU A 326 18.02 -32.81 10.29
N ARG A 327 17.92 -33.03 11.61
CA ARG A 327 16.68 -33.47 12.26
C ARG A 327 15.55 -32.46 12.10
N ILE A 328 15.86 -31.17 12.28
CA ILE A 328 14.90 -30.08 12.10
C ILE A 328 14.49 -30.00 10.63
N GLU A 329 15.48 -30.00 9.72
CA GLU A 329 15.28 -29.88 8.27
C GLU A 329 14.42 -31.02 7.70
N ARG A 330 14.55 -32.25 8.26
CA ARG A 330 13.74 -33.41 7.86
C ARG A 330 12.24 -33.17 8.01
N VAL A 331 11.79 -32.32 8.94
CA VAL A 331 10.37 -31.98 9.08
C VAL A 331 9.89 -31.18 7.87
N GLN A 332 10.64 -30.15 7.46
CA GLN A 332 10.30 -29.37 6.25
C GLN A 332 10.39 -30.21 4.99
N ARG A 333 11.38 -31.10 4.86
CA ARG A 333 11.45 -32.07 3.74
C ARG A 333 10.19 -32.94 3.64
N ARG A 334 9.64 -33.42 4.76
CA ARG A 334 8.39 -34.21 4.77
C ARG A 334 7.14 -33.36 4.51
N ALA A 335 7.15 -32.11 4.96
CA ALA A 335 6.04 -31.18 4.78
C ALA A 335 5.93 -30.73 3.32
N THR A 336 7.04 -30.32 2.69
CA THR A 336 7.08 -29.89 1.28
C THR A 336 6.56 -30.97 0.32
N LYS A 337 6.89 -32.24 0.55
CA LYS A 337 6.31 -33.37 -0.20
C LYS A 337 4.79 -33.46 -0.05
N TRP A 338 4.28 -33.27 1.16
CA TRP A 338 2.84 -33.28 1.40
C TRP A 338 2.15 -32.08 0.75
N ILE A 339 2.73 -30.89 0.84
CA ILE A 339 2.16 -29.67 0.24
C ILE A 339 2.02 -29.85 -1.28
N LEU A 340 3.08 -30.32 -1.95
CA LEU A 340 3.10 -30.48 -3.41
C LEU A 340 2.50 -31.80 -3.92
N ARG A 341 2.13 -32.73 -3.03
CA ARG A 341 1.69 -34.09 -3.37
C ARG A 341 2.71 -34.90 -4.19
N THR A 342 3.99 -34.57 -4.11
CA THR A 342 5.05 -35.22 -4.89
C THR A 342 5.72 -36.37 -4.16
N GLY A 343 6.05 -37.44 -4.89
CA GLY A 343 6.92 -38.53 -4.46
C GLY A 343 8.37 -38.09 -4.18
N THR A 344 9.18 -39.00 -3.64
CA THR A 344 10.59 -38.70 -3.30
C THR A 344 11.48 -38.51 -4.53
N CYS A 345 11.16 -39.19 -5.63
CA CYS A 345 11.92 -39.21 -6.88
C CYS A 345 11.45 -38.18 -7.91
N GLU A 346 10.29 -37.55 -7.70
CA GLU A 346 9.68 -36.65 -8.69
C GLU A 346 10.26 -35.22 -8.65
N MET A 347 10.72 -34.75 -7.48
CA MET A 347 11.24 -33.39 -7.33
C MET A 347 12.29 -33.29 -6.21
N PRO A 348 13.54 -32.87 -6.50
CA PRO A 348 14.56 -32.57 -5.50
C PRO A 348 14.10 -31.56 -4.44
N TYR A 349 14.69 -31.63 -3.23
CA TYR A 349 14.28 -30.76 -2.12
C TYR A 349 14.45 -29.27 -2.43
N LYS A 350 15.57 -28.89 -3.07
CA LYS A 350 15.85 -27.49 -3.47
C LYS A 350 14.75 -26.94 -4.38
N GLN A 351 14.33 -27.70 -5.38
CA GLN A 351 13.24 -27.30 -6.29
C GLN A 351 11.89 -27.18 -5.56
N ARG A 352 11.59 -28.11 -4.63
CA ARG A 352 10.37 -27.99 -3.80
C ARG A 352 10.36 -26.70 -2.97
N LEU A 353 11.51 -26.27 -2.46
CA LEU A 353 11.63 -25.02 -1.70
C LEU A 353 11.39 -23.79 -2.58
N LEU A 354 11.99 -23.75 -3.77
CA LEU A 354 11.79 -22.67 -4.74
C LEU A 354 10.31 -22.56 -5.14
N LYS A 355 9.69 -23.68 -5.53
CA LYS A 355 8.27 -23.71 -5.91
C LYS A 355 7.32 -23.28 -4.79
N LEU A 356 7.70 -23.52 -3.54
CA LEU A 356 6.91 -23.16 -2.37
C LEU A 356 7.31 -21.82 -1.76
N GLU A 357 8.27 -21.10 -2.32
CA GLU A 357 8.81 -19.86 -1.73
C GLU A 357 9.17 -20.07 -0.25
N LEU A 358 9.97 -21.10 0.05
CA LEU A 358 10.41 -21.44 1.41
C LEU A 358 11.92 -21.40 1.51
N LEU A 359 12.44 -20.77 2.56
CA LEU A 359 13.85 -20.90 2.93
C LEU A 359 14.12 -22.26 3.60
N PRO A 360 15.31 -22.86 3.41
CA PRO A 360 15.82 -23.88 4.33
C PRO A 360 15.68 -23.43 5.78
N LEU A 361 15.35 -24.33 6.70
CA LEU A 361 15.06 -23.92 8.08
C LEU A 361 16.31 -23.37 8.78
N SER A 362 17.52 -23.75 8.36
CA SER A 362 18.76 -23.14 8.83
C SER A 362 18.82 -21.64 8.54
N TYR A 363 18.58 -21.24 7.29
CA TYR A 363 18.56 -19.84 6.89
C TYR A 363 17.37 -19.08 7.49
N ASP A 364 16.23 -19.75 7.68
CA ASP A 364 15.08 -19.17 8.39
C ASP A 364 15.34 -18.91 9.88
N ARG A 365 16.28 -19.63 10.51
CA ARG A 365 16.74 -19.33 11.89
C ARG A 365 17.71 -18.17 11.88
N GLU A 366 18.72 -18.21 11.02
CA GLU A 366 19.70 -17.13 10.86
C GLU A 366 19.03 -15.78 10.54
N MET A 367 18.03 -15.79 9.65
CA MET A 367 17.16 -14.62 9.40
C MET A 367 16.59 -14.06 10.71
N LYS A 368 16.00 -14.92 11.55
CA LYS A 368 15.35 -14.49 12.78
C LYS A 368 16.35 -13.96 13.80
N ASP A 369 17.57 -14.49 13.80
CA ASP A 369 18.67 -13.99 14.62
C ASP A 369 19.07 -12.58 14.16
N LEU A 370 19.25 -12.37 12.86
CA LEU A 370 19.57 -11.07 12.27
C LEU A 370 18.46 -10.02 12.48
N VAL A 371 17.19 -10.41 12.30
CA VAL A 371 16.04 -9.52 12.53
C VAL A 371 15.94 -9.16 14.02
N PHE A 372 16.18 -10.12 14.91
CA PHE A 372 16.19 -9.85 16.35
C PHE A 372 17.33 -8.91 16.73
N PHE A 373 18.55 -9.16 16.23
CA PHE A 373 19.72 -8.31 16.43
C PHE A 373 19.46 -6.88 15.95
N PHE A 374 18.92 -6.71 14.74
CA PHE A 374 18.52 -5.40 14.22
C PHE A 374 17.51 -4.71 15.16
N LYS A 375 16.47 -5.43 15.60
CA LYS A 375 15.47 -4.85 16.49
C LYS A 375 16.06 -4.40 17.83
N ALA A 376 16.97 -5.17 18.40
CA ALA A 376 17.65 -4.80 19.64
C ALA A 376 18.59 -3.60 19.42
N LEU A 377 19.36 -3.57 18.32
CA LEU A 377 20.27 -2.47 17.98
C LEU A 377 19.55 -1.11 17.85
N TYR A 378 18.35 -1.11 17.27
CA TYR A 378 17.56 0.10 17.04
C TYR A 378 16.50 0.38 18.11
N GLY A 379 16.52 -0.34 19.24
CA GLY A 379 15.61 -0.11 20.37
C GLY A 379 14.15 -0.52 20.15
N TYR A 380 13.85 -1.32 19.12
CA TYR A 380 12.53 -1.92 18.92
C TYR A 380 12.26 -3.09 19.87
N VAL A 381 13.33 -3.64 20.45
CA VAL A 381 13.30 -4.66 21.48
C VAL A 381 14.08 -4.11 22.67
N ASP A 382 13.50 -4.23 23.86
CA ASP A 382 14.12 -3.77 25.10
C ASP A 382 15.13 -4.82 25.58
N LEU A 383 16.32 -4.77 24.97
CA LEU A 383 17.49 -5.56 25.29
C LEU A 383 18.73 -4.73 24.97
N ASN A 384 19.53 -4.39 25.98
CA ASN A 384 20.76 -3.63 25.76
C ASN A 384 21.83 -4.50 25.10
N ILE A 385 22.01 -4.31 23.78
CA ILE A 385 22.92 -5.13 22.98
C ILE A 385 24.39 -4.87 23.27
N ASN A 386 24.73 -3.69 23.79
CA ASN A 386 26.12 -3.32 24.11
C ASN A 386 26.68 -4.16 25.26
N ASN A 387 25.81 -4.70 26.12
CA ASN A 387 26.21 -5.62 27.17
C ASN A 387 26.61 -6.99 26.60
N CYS A 388 26.03 -7.38 25.46
CA CYS A 388 26.22 -8.69 24.86
C CYS A 388 27.27 -8.69 23.73
N VAL A 389 27.46 -7.56 23.05
CA VAL A 389 28.29 -7.45 21.84
C VAL A 389 29.15 -6.19 21.90
N SER A 390 30.46 -6.37 21.71
CA SER A 390 31.41 -5.27 21.55
C SER A 390 31.54 -4.86 20.07
N PHE A 391 31.22 -3.61 19.73
CA PHE A 391 31.49 -3.07 18.40
C PHE A 391 32.93 -2.57 18.32
N ILE A 392 33.78 -3.23 17.55
CA ILE A 392 35.16 -2.79 17.36
C ILE A 392 35.15 -1.56 16.43
N GLN A 393 35.48 -0.39 16.99
CA GLN A 393 35.78 0.83 16.24
C GLN A 393 37.25 0.81 15.85
N HIS A 394 37.55 0.42 14.60
CA HIS A 394 38.89 0.44 13.97
C HIS A 394 40.03 -0.33 14.68
N GLY A 395 40.41 -1.48 14.09
CA GLY A 395 41.68 -2.13 14.43
C GLY A 395 41.92 -3.38 13.59
N ARG A 396 43.08 -3.42 12.90
CA ARG A 396 43.55 -4.55 12.10
C ARG A 396 43.61 -5.83 12.95
N THR A 397 42.64 -6.73 12.80
CA THR A 397 42.82 -8.15 13.11
C THR A 397 42.18 -8.98 12.00
N ARG A 398 42.89 -10.04 11.59
CA ARG A 398 42.58 -10.93 10.45
C ARG A 398 41.35 -11.84 10.68
N LEU A 399 40.32 -11.37 11.36
CA LEU A 399 39.01 -12.01 11.40
C LEU A 399 38.00 -11.02 10.83
N SER A 400 37.45 -11.42 9.70
CA SER A 400 36.77 -10.54 8.76
C SER A 400 35.52 -9.88 9.33
N GLN A 401 35.67 -8.71 9.97
CA GLN A 401 34.56 -7.80 10.28
C GLN A 401 33.80 -7.41 9.01
N ALA A 402 34.51 -7.31 7.89
CA ALA A 402 33.90 -7.11 6.59
C ALA A 402 32.94 -8.25 6.25
N THR A 403 33.27 -9.52 6.49
CA THR A 403 32.43 -10.66 6.07
C THR A 403 31.23 -10.91 6.97
N VAL A 404 31.27 -10.59 8.27
CA VAL A 404 30.09 -10.78 9.16
C VAL A 404 29.10 -9.64 9.03
N ILE A 405 29.57 -8.39 8.93
CA ILE A 405 28.70 -7.23 8.71
C ILE A 405 28.28 -7.14 7.23
N SER A 406 29.13 -7.54 6.28
CA SER A 406 28.70 -7.69 4.88
C SER A 406 27.78 -8.88 4.73
N ARG A 407 28.01 -10.05 5.35
CA ARG A 407 27.00 -11.12 5.33
C ARG A 407 25.73 -10.72 6.04
N ALA A 408 25.75 -10.00 7.16
CA ALA A 408 24.53 -9.49 7.78
C ALA A 408 23.85 -8.45 6.89
N LYS A 409 24.56 -7.51 6.27
CA LYS A 409 23.97 -6.52 5.34
C LYS A 409 23.52 -7.12 4.02
N VAL A 410 24.24 -8.11 3.48
CA VAL A 410 23.94 -8.85 2.25
C VAL A 410 22.80 -9.81 2.52
N VAL A 411 22.81 -10.56 3.61
CA VAL A 411 21.69 -11.42 4.02
C VAL A 411 20.47 -10.56 4.40
N ILE A 412 20.61 -9.41 5.07
CA ILE A 412 19.49 -8.49 5.31
C ILE A 412 19.01 -7.83 4.01
N SER A 413 19.90 -7.47 3.09
CA SER A 413 19.60 -6.97 1.74
C SER A 413 18.84 -8.01 0.91
N ASP A 414 19.36 -9.24 0.86
CA ASP A 414 18.86 -10.40 0.12
C ASP A 414 17.62 -11.01 0.78
N ILE A 415 17.41 -10.77 2.08
CA ILE A 415 16.19 -11.15 2.80
C ILE A 415 15.12 -10.06 2.73
N LEU A 416 15.48 -8.77 2.71
CA LEU A 416 14.51 -7.73 2.33
C LEU A 416 13.96 -8.04 0.93
N ILE A 417 14.78 -8.60 0.03
CA ILE A 417 14.37 -9.10 -1.29
C ILE A 417 13.33 -10.25 -1.25
N ASN A 418 13.05 -10.91 -0.10
CA ASN A 418 11.96 -11.88 0.03
C ASN A 418 10.55 -11.22 0.12
N VAL A 419 10.14 -10.65 -1.01
CA VAL A 419 8.81 -10.45 -1.65
C VAL A 419 7.58 -10.10 -0.78
N LYS A 420 7.27 -10.74 0.37
CA LYS A 420 5.97 -10.54 1.07
C LYS A 420 5.99 -9.54 2.23
N VAL A 421 7.10 -9.40 2.95
CA VAL A 421 7.24 -8.30 3.94
C VAL A 421 7.53 -6.99 3.22
N LEU A 422 8.26 -7.07 2.10
CA LEU A 422 8.45 -5.93 1.22
C LEU A 422 7.11 -5.50 0.60
N GLU A 423 6.23 -6.39 0.13
CA GLU A 423 4.88 -5.99 -0.37
C GLU A 423 4.07 -5.11 0.60
N ILE A 424 4.16 -5.36 1.92
CA ILE A 424 3.46 -4.59 2.95
C ILE A 424 4.22 -3.29 3.26
N MET A 425 5.56 -3.33 3.39
CA MET A 425 6.37 -2.13 3.63
C MET A 425 6.48 -1.22 2.39
N GLU A 426 6.34 -1.77 1.19
CA GLU A 426 6.47 -1.14 -0.11
C GLU A 426 5.18 -0.43 -0.53
N ARG A 427 4.00 -0.92 -0.10
CA ARG A 427 2.73 -0.15 -0.14
C ARG A 427 2.81 1.17 0.63
N PHE A 428 3.67 1.24 1.66
CA PHE A 428 3.92 2.43 2.47
C PHE A 428 5.31 3.06 2.23
N SER A 429 6.02 2.64 1.17
CA SER A 429 7.29 3.27 0.82
C SER A 429 7.05 4.71 0.39
N ILE A 430 7.82 5.65 0.94
CA ILE A 430 7.81 7.07 0.56
C ILE A 430 7.94 7.23 -0.98
N LYS A 431 8.66 6.33 -1.65
CA LYS A 431 8.79 6.33 -3.12
C LYS A 431 7.47 6.00 -3.84
N SER A 432 6.74 4.99 -3.35
CA SER A 432 5.42 4.62 -3.90
C SER A 432 4.43 5.76 -3.70
N ILE A 433 4.43 6.37 -2.52
CA ILE A 433 3.57 7.52 -2.19
C ILE A 433 3.91 8.71 -3.08
N ALA A 434 5.20 9.02 -3.28
CA ALA A 434 5.63 10.12 -4.13
C ALA A 434 5.23 9.95 -5.60
N LEU A 435 5.29 8.73 -6.16
CA LEU A 435 4.82 8.46 -7.53
C LEU A 435 3.30 8.64 -7.65
N LYS A 436 2.52 8.13 -6.69
CA LYS A 436 1.06 8.30 -6.66
C LYS A 436 0.68 9.79 -6.51
N TRP A 437 1.40 10.52 -5.65
CA TRP A 437 1.27 11.96 -5.47
C TRP A 437 1.53 12.71 -6.77
N PHE A 438 2.63 12.38 -7.46
CA PHE A 438 2.96 12.98 -8.75
C PHE A 438 1.85 12.77 -9.78
N TYR A 439 1.35 11.54 -9.95
CA TYR A 439 0.25 11.28 -10.88
C TYR A 439 -1.01 12.06 -10.51
N PHE A 440 -1.39 12.05 -9.22
CA PHE A 440 -2.58 12.74 -8.73
C PHE A 440 -2.55 14.23 -9.05
N TRP A 441 -1.42 14.90 -8.83
CA TRP A 441 -1.33 16.35 -8.95
C TRP A 441 -0.88 16.81 -10.34
N SER A 442 0.20 16.24 -10.89
CA SER A 442 0.77 16.66 -12.18
C SER A 442 -0.12 16.23 -13.35
N VAL A 443 -0.31 14.92 -13.53
CA VAL A 443 -1.14 14.38 -14.63
C VAL A 443 -2.63 14.68 -14.37
N GLY A 444 -3.06 14.73 -13.11
CA GLY A 444 -4.40 15.20 -12.75
C GLY A 444 -4.68 16.64 -13.18
N SER A 445 -3.71 17.56 -13.05
CA SER A 445 -3.88 18.96 -13.51
C SER A 445 -4.16 19.04 -15.01
N ALA A 446 -3.47 18.19 -15.78
CA ALA A 446 -3.55 18.16 -17.22
C ALA A 446 -4.92 17.68 -17.73
N ILE A 447 -5.48 16.68 -17.05
CA ILE A 447 -6.81 16.15 -17.33
C ILE A 447 -7.90 17.23 -17.25
N ILE A 448 -7.78 18.16 -16.30
CA ILE A 448 -8.74 19.26 -16.16
C ILE A 448 -8.65 20.19 -17.36
N TYR A 449 -7.42 20.55 -17.72
CA TYR A 449 -7.16 21.46 -18.83
C TYR A 449 -7.70 20.91 -20.15
N THR A 450 -7.41 19.65 -20.49
CA THR A 450 -7.82 19.09 -21.79
C THR A 450 -9.34 19.02 -21.96
N GLU A 451 -10.08 18.78 -20.87
CA GLU A 451 -11.54 18.62 -20.89
C GLU A 451 -12.31 19.95 -20.97
N PHE A 452 -11.89 20.96 -20.20
CA PHE A 452 -12.59 22.25 -20.17
C PHE A 452 -12.14 23.22 -21.26
N SER A 453 -10.93 23.06 -21.79
CA SER A 453 -10.35 24.02 -22.74
C SER A 453 -11.12 24.14 -24.06
N ASN A 454 -11.70 23.06 -24.59
CA ASN A 454 -12.51 23.12 -25.80
C ASN A 454 -13.85 23.84 -25.58
N ILE A 455 -14.49 23.66 -24.40
CA ILE A 455 -15.68 24.43 -24.02
C ILE A 455 -15.33 25.91 -23.86
N TYR A 456 -14.21 26.21 -23.20
CA TYR A 456 -13.75 27.59 -23.03
C TYR A 456 -13.48 28.26 -24.38
N MET A 457 -12.85 27.56 -25.33
CA MET A 457 -12.66 28.06 -26.69
C MET A 457 -13.97 28.25 -27.47
N LYS A 458 -14.97 27.40 -27.25
CA LYS A 458 -16.32 27.57 -27.80
C LYS A 458 -16.97 28.86 -27.26
N GLN A 459 -16.82 29.17 -25.97
CA GLN A 459 -17.34 30.42 -25.38
C GLN A 459 -16.70 31.68 -25.99
N LEU A 460 -15.48 31.57 -26.50
CA LEU A 460 -14.79 32.66 -27.19
C LEU A 460 -15.19 32.82 -28.66
N GLY A 461 -16.14 32.02 -29.15
CA GLY A 461 -16.69 32.13 -30.50
C GLY A 461 -15.94 31.33 -31.57
N LEU A 462 -15.07 30.39 -31.18
CA LEU A 462 -14.34 29.55 -32.13
C LEU A 462 -15.23 28.43 -32.70
N SER A 463 -15.14 28.22 -34.01
CA SER A 463 -15.82 27.12 -34.69
C SER A 463 -15.22 25.76 -34.33
N PRO A 464 -15.98 24.64 -34.41
CA PRO A 464 -15.46 23.30 -34.16
C PRO A 464 -14.22 22.96 -35.01
N ARG A 465 -14.17 23.43 -36.26
CA ARG A 465 -13.01 23.27 -37.13
C ARG A 465 -11.77 23.98 -36.57
N GLN A 466 -11.91 25.21 -36.09
CA GLN A 466 -10.81 25.97 -35.48
C GLN A 466 -10.33 25.32 -34.18
N ILE A 467 -11.26 24.90 -33.31
CA ILE A 467 -10.94 24.21 -32.06
C ILE A 467 -10.19 22.90 -32.35
N GLY A 468 -10.69 22.08 -33.27
CA GLY A 468 -10.03 20.84 -33.68
C GLY A 468 -8.62 21.07 -34.23
N LEU A 469 -8.42 22.11 -35.04
CA LEU A 469 -7.12 22.44 -35.62
C LEU A 469 -6.13 22.97 -34.58
N THR A 470 -6.59 23.66 -33.53
CA THR A 470 -5.72 24.09 -32.42
C THR A 470 -5.09 22.90 -31.68
N ASN A 471 -5.74 21.73 -31.71
CA ASN A 471 -5.22 20.50 -31.12
C ASN A 471 -4.15 19.83 -31.99
N LEU A 472 -4.04 20.18 -33.27
CA LEU A 472 -3.03 19.63 -34.20
C LEU A 472 -1.67 20.32 -34.08
N MET A 473 -1.58 21.44 -33.36
CA MET A 473 -0.35 22.24 -33.27
C MET A 473 0.67 21.69 -32.26
N GLY A 474 0.44 20.50 -31.70
CA GLY A 474 1.37 19.76 -30.83
C GLY A 474 2.63 19.22 -31.52
N VAL A 475 3.08 19.85 -32.62
CA VAL A 475 4.33 19.54 -33.33
C VAL A 475 5.54 19.35 -32.40
N PRO A 476 5.68 20.08 -31.27
CA PRO A 476 6.75 19.80 -30.30
C PRO A 476 6.77 18.36 -29.76
N ASN A 477 5.64 17.64 -29.76
CA ASN A 477 5.56 16.25 -29.30
C ASN A 477 6.37 15.27 -30.17
N LEU A 478 6.67 15.63 -31.42
CA LEU A 478 7.60 14.86 -32.27
C LEU A 478 9.03 14.85 -31.73
N PHE A 479 9.39 15.81 -30.87
CA PHE A 479 10.71 15.87 -30.21
C PHE A 479 10.78 15.03 -28.92
N MET A 480 9.68 14.39 -28.48
CA MET A 480 9.69 13.53 -27.28
C MET A 480 10.79 12.44 -27.28
N PRO A 481 11.03 11.71 -28.38
CA PRO A 481 12.12 10.73 -28.43
C PRO A 481 13.48 11.38 -28.19
N LEU A 482 13.71 12.57 -28.75
CA LEU A 482 14.96 13.32 -28.59
C LEU A 482 15.13 13.84 -27.15
N CYS A 483 14.07 14.34 -26.54
CA CYS A 483 14.13 14.86 -25.18
C CYS A 483 14.37 13.76 -24.14
N LEU A 484 13.71 12.61 -24.27
CA LEU A 484 13.98 11.46 -23.40
C LEU A 484 15.34 10.82 -23.70
N PHE A 485 15.81 10.86 -24.96
CA PHE A 485 17.18 10.52 -25.31
C PHE A 485 18.21 11.39 -24.59
N ILE A 486 18.02 12.71 -24.56
CA ILE A 486 18.89 13.65 -23.80
C ILE A 486 18.85 13.31 -22.31
N GLY A 487 17.65 13.01 -21.77
CA GLY A 487 17.46 12.55 -20.40
C GLY A 487 18.30 11.32 -20.05
N ASP A 488 18.39 10.36 -20.97
CA ASP A 488 19.13 9.11 -20.81
C ASP A 488 20.64 9.33 -20.95
N LYS A 489 21.05 10.03 -22.03
CA LYS A 489 22.46 10.30 -22.37
C LYS A 489 23.17 11.11 -21.29
N PHE A 490 22.53 12.16 -20.78
CA PHE A 490 23.13 13.06 -19.79
C PHE A 490 22.72 12.75 -18.34
N ARG A 491 21.88 11.73 -18.12
CA ARG A 491 21.34 11.35 -16.81
C ARG A 491 20.57 12.47 -16.09
N VAL A 492 19.84 13.28 -16.87
CA VAL A 492 19.16 14.50 -16.41
C VAL A 492 17.63 14.35 -16.31
N ARG A 493 17.07 13.12 -16.28
CA ARG A 493 15.61 12.92 -16.22
C ARG A 493 14.94 13.67 -15.06
N LYS A 494 15.58 13.73 -13.88
CA LYS A 494 15.06 14.50 -12.73
C LYS A 494 15.04 16.01 -13.00
N LEU A 495 16.08 16.54 -13.65
CA LEU A 495 16.13 17.94 -14.06
C LEU A 495 15.04 18.23 -15.11
N LEU A 496 14.81 17.32 -16.06
CA LEU A 496 13.73 17.44 -17.03
C LEU A 496 12.34 17.47 -16.38
N VAL A 497 12.10 16.66 -15.34
CA VAL A 497 10.85 16.75 -14.55
C VAL A 497 10.72 18.13 -13.89
N THR A 498 11.79 18.63 -13.26
CA THR A 498 11.75 19.95 -12.62
C THR A 498 11.46 21.07 -13.63
N ILE A 499 12.16 21.08 -14.77
CA ILE A 499 11.95 22.05 -15.85
C ILE A 499 10.52 21.95 -16.39
N GLY A 500 10.05 20.72 -16.62
CA GLY A 500 8.70 20.46 -17.09
C GLY A 500 7.63 21.00 -16.15
N LEU A 501 7.77 20.79 -14.84
CA LEU A 501 6.82 21.29 -13.84
C LEU A 501 6.80 22.81 -13.76
N VAL A 502 7.98 23.46 -13.77
CA VAL A 502 8.07 24.92 -13.77
C VAL A 502 7.39 25.50 -15.02
N PHE A 503 7.68 24.93 -16.19
CA PHE A 503 7.09 25.39 -17.44
C PHE A 503 5.57 25.14 -17.48
N LEU A 504 5.10 24.02 -16.93
CA LEU A 504 3.68 23.70 -16.81
C LEU A 504 2.94 24.73 -15.93
N VAL A 505 3.52 25.13 -14.80
CA VAL A 505 2.98 26.18 -13.93
C VAL A 505 2.88 27.51 -14.69
N VAL A 506 3.93 27.89 -15.44
CA VAL A 506 3.92 29.10 -16.27
C VAL A 506 2.81 29.06 -17.31
N CYS A 507 2.60 27.91 -17.96
CA CYS A 507 1.53 27.74 -18.95
C CYS A 507 0.12 27.91 -18.36
N TYR A 508 -0.08 27.54 -17.09
CA TYR A 508 -1.36 27.75 -16.41
C TYR A 508 -1.55 29.18 -15.90
N ILE A 509 -0.48 29.88 -15.53
CA ILE A 509 -0.56 31.26 -15.01
C ILE A 509 -0.66 32.30 -16.13
N LEU A 510 0.06 32.12 -17.24
CA LEU A 510 0.12 33.11 -18.32
C LEU A 510 -1.27 33.51 -18.88
N PRO A 511 -2.22 32.58 -19.10
CA PRO A 511 -3.58 32.91 -19.55
C PRO A 511 -4.41 33.73 -18.54
N LEU A 512 -3.99 33.80 -17.27
CA LEU A 512 -4.67 34.58 -16.23
C LEU A 512 -4.22 36.05 -16.20
N LEU A 513 -3.07 36.39 -16.76
CA LEU A 513 -2.53 37.77 -16.74
C LEU A 513 -3.48 38.81 -17.37
N PRO A 514 -4.12 38.56 -18.53
CA PRO A 514 -5.06 39.53 -19.11
C PRO A 514 -6.27 39.82 -18.21
N LEU A 515 -6.75 38.81 -17.45
CA LEU A 515 -7.84 38.95 -16.49
C LEU A 515 -7.46 39.81 -15.27
N ILE A 516 -6.16 39.89 -14.94
CA ILE A 516 -5.62 40.65 -13.81
C ILE A 516 -5.32 42.10 -14.22
N VAL A 517 -4.86 42.31 -15.46
CA VAL A 517 -4.38 43.63 -15.94
C VAL A 517 -5.51 44.48 -16.54
N SER A 518 -6.61 43.89 -17.03
CA SER A 518 -7.77 44.66 -17.52
C SER A 518 -9.08 43.88 -17.28
N PRO A 519 -10.07 44.46 -16.56
CA PRO A 519 -11.36 43.79 -16.35
C PRO A 519 -12.07 43.53 -17.69
N PRO A 520 -12.93 42.50 -17.78
CA PRO A 520 -13.43 41.98 -19.05
C PRO A 520 -14.47 42.92 -19.65
N VAL A 521 -14.03 43.95 -20.36
CA VAL A 521 -14.89 44.79 -21.17
C VAL A 521 -14.57 44.52 -22.64
N ILE A 522 -15.55 43.90 -23.30
CA ILE A 522 -15.65 43.60 -24.73
C ILE A 522 -14.75 42.43 -25.16
N PHE A 523 -15.24 41.19 -25.04
CA PHE A 523 -14.74 40.06 -25.81
C PHE A 523 -15.85 39.62 -26.75
N CYS A 524 -15.81 39.98 -28.04
CA CYS A 524 -16.77 39.44 -28.98
C CYS A 524 -16.31 39.31 -30.42
N LEU A 525 -16.56 38.12 -30.98
CA LEU A 525 -16.36 37.75 -32.39
C LEU A 525 -17.72 37.51 -33.05
N THR A 526 -18.66 38.44 -32.90
CA THR A 526 -19.88 38.46 -33.74
C THR A 526 -20.26 39.89 -34.09
N SER A 527 -19.57 40.45 -35.09
CA SER A 527 -20.26 41.33 -36.03
C SER A 527 -21.12 40.43 -36.92
N ASN A 528 -22.36 40.18 -36.52
CA ASN A 528 -23.42 39.96 -37.50
C ASN A 528 -23.74 41.33 -38.12
N LYS A 529 -22.87 41.78 -39.02
CA LYS A 529 -23.32 42.39 -40.26
C LYS A 529 -23.18 41.30 -41.32
N SER A 530 -24.17 40.41 -41.38
CA SER A 530 -24.70 40.14 -42.70
C SER A 530 -25.05 41.51 -43.28
N ILE A 531 -24.46 41.81 -44.43
CA ILE A 531 -25.00 42.75 -45.42
C ILE A 531 -26.52 42.79 -45.21
N ALA A 532 -27.02 43.91 -44.68
CA ALA A 532 -28.46 44.04 -44.50
C ALA A 532 -29.07 44.16 -45.89
N PHE A 533 -30.07 43.33 -46.15
CA PHE A 533 -31.33 43.94 -46.51
C PHE A 533 -32.32 43.74 -45.36
N THR A 534 -32.56 44.87 -44.67
CA THR A 534 -33.81 45.37 -44.07
C THR A 534 -34.61 44.43 -43.15
N SER A 535 -34.59 44.68 -41.82
CA SER A 535 -35.61 45.42 -41.04
C SER A 535 -37.02 44.81 -41.16
N GLY A 536 -37.68 44.31 -40.12
CA GLY A 536 -37.80 44.82 -38.75
C GLY A 536 -39.28 45.10 -38.51
N HIS A 537 -39.95 44.30 -37.68
CA HIS A 537 -40.90 44.74 -36.64
C HIS A 537 -41.55 43.54 -35.92
N SER A 538 -41.81 43.80 -34.65
CA SER A 538 -42.46 43.01 -33.61
C SER A 538 -43.73 42.26 -34.01
N ILE A 539 -44.00 41.12 -33.37
CA ILE A 539 -45.26 40.85 -32.67
C ILE A 539 -45.02 39.78 -31.60
N ASN A 540 -45.62 40.04 -30.43
CA ASN A 540 -45.69 39.17 -29.27
C ASN A 540 -46.77 38.09 -29.49
N SER A 541 -46.67 36.99 -28.75
CA SER A 541 -47.74 36.05 -28.37
C SER A 541 -48.20 34.93 -29.33
N SER A 542 -48.02 33.71 -28.81
CA SER A 542 -49.05 32.66 -28.65
C SER A 542 -49.34 31.64 -29.76
N VAL A 543 -49.66 30.42 -29.28
CA VAL A 543 -50.49 29.36 -29.87
C VAL A 543 -49.82 28.33 -30.79
N ILE A 544 -49.52 27.17 -30.19
CA ILE A 544 -49.98 25.81 -30.54
C ILE A 544 -50.42 25.55 -32.01
N SER A 545 -49.85 24.47 -32.58
CA SER A 545 -50.44 23.48 -33.50
C SER A 545 -49.83 23.36 -34.91
N ARG A 546 -49.34 22.13 -35.16
CA ARG A 546 -49.56 21.22 -36.30
C ARG A 546 -49.70 21.76 -37.73
N ASN A 547 -49.09 20.95 -38.60
CA ASN A 547 -49.40 20.64 -40.01
C ASN A 547 -48.67 21.44 -41.11
N SER A 548 -47.63 20.77 -41.63
CA SER A 548 -47.51 20.27 -43.01
C SER A 548 -47.97 21.12 -44.21
N PHE A 549 -47.13 21.00 -45.24
CA PHE A 549 -47.34 21.19 -46.67
C PHE A 549 -46.95 22.54 -47.31
N SER A 550 -46.09 22.36 -48.31
CA SER A 550 -45.63 23.24 -49.38
C SER A 550 -46.71 24.08 -50.03
N THR A 551 -46.34 25.27 -50.56
CA THR A 551 -46.16 25.52 -52.01
C THR A 551 -45.71 26.96 -52.26
N ASN A 552 -44.82 27.11 -53.25
CA ASN A 552 -44.37 28.38 -53.84
C ASN A 552 -45.54 29.23 -54.36
N ASN A 553 -45.41 30.57 -54.38
CA ASN A 553 -44.97 31.36 -55.55
C ASN A 553 -45.40 32.84 -55.48
N LEU A 554 -44.58 33.66 -56.16
CA LEU A 554 -44.96 34.81 -57.00
C LEU A 554 -45.02 36.25 -56.43
N THR A 555 -44.00 36.99 -56.88
CA THR A 555 -44.01 38.29 -57.61
C THR A 555 -43.93 39.65 -56.91
N TYR A 556 -42.95 40.40 -57.45
CA TYR A 556 -42.51 41.79 -57.28
C TYR A 556 -43.56 42.89 -57.52
N LYS A 557 -43.31 44.09 -56.95
CA LYS A 557 -43.53 45.39 -57.61
C LYS A 557 -42.64 46.51 -57.04
N LEU A 558 -42.23 47.40 -57.95
CA LEU A 558 -41.33 48.57 -57.84
C LEU A 558 -41.93 49.79 -57.12
N GLY A 559 -41.07 50.76 -56.77
CA GLY A 559 -41.47 52.18 -56.56
C GLY A 559 -40.41 53.12 -55.97
N ASP A 560 -39.57 53.69 -56.85
CA ASP A 560 -39.04 55.08 -57.00
C ASP A 560 -38.69 56.06 -55.85
N SER A 561 -37.58 56.79 -56.12
CA SER A 561 -37.28 58.25 -55.89
C SER A 561 -37.05 58.75 -54.45
N GLU A 562 -36.18 59.73 -54.12
CA GLU A 562 -35.37 60.70 -54.87
C GLU A 562 -34.30 61.35 -53.95
N GLN A 563 -33.14 61.67 -54.56
CA GLN A 563 -32.18 62.79 -54.38
C GLN A 563 -31.97 63.57 -53.06
N GLY A 564 -30.68 63.85 -52.75
CA GLY A 564 -30.26 65.25 -52.51
C GLY A 564 -29.19 65.55 -51.44
N THR A 565 -27.99 65.90 -51.92
CA THR A 565 -26.98 66.86 -51.38
C THR A 565 -25.88 66.42 -50.37
N THR A 566 -24.66 66.87 -50.71
CA THR A 566 -23.33 66.80 -50.04
C THR A 566 -22.78 68.23 -49.89
N PRO A 567 -21.62 68.50 -49.26
CA PRO A 567 -21.06 68.03 -47.98
C PRO A 567 -20.47 69.20 -47.14
N THR A 568 -20.32 69.07 -45.81
CA THR A 568 -19.31 69.86 -45.07
C THR A 568 -18.76 69.11 -43.87
N ASN A 569 -17.44 69.23 -43.76
CA ASN A 569 -16.51 68.58 -42.85
C ASN A 569 -16.88 68.66 -41.37
N THR A 570 -16.77 67.53 -40.69
CA THR A 570 -16.13 67.46 -39.36
C THR A 570 -15.35 66.15 -39.30
N GLU A 571 -14.03 66.28 -39.26
CA GLU A 571 -13.10 65.16 -39.11
C GLU A 571 -13.35 64.48 -37.75
N ALA A 572 -13.75 63.21 -37.80
CA ALA A 572 -13.45 62.22 -36.77
C ALA A 572 -13.27 60.88 -37.48
N SER A 573 -12.00 60.54 -37.72
CA SER A 573 -11.54 59.28 -38.30
C SER A 573 -12.00 58.08 -37.47
N TYR A 574 -12.96 57.31 -37.98
CA TYR A 574 -13.24 55.95 -37.50
C TYR A 574 -12.48 54.96 -38.38
N SER A 575 -11.29 54.61 -37.91
CA SER A 575 -10.50 53.46 -38.34
C SER A 575 -10.02 52.78 -37.08
N GLU A 576 -10.57 51.61 -36.73
CA GLU A 576 -9.81 50.48 -36.15
C GLU A 576 -10.76 49.33 -35.79
N SER A 577 -10.79 48.32 -36.66
CA SER A 577 -11.17 46.95 -36.28
C SER A 577 -10.13 46.39 -35.32
N VAL A 578 -10.60 45.88 -34.18
CA VAL A 578 -9.89 45.82 -32.91
C VAL A 578 -8.68 44.83 -32.89
N PRO A 579 -7.42 45.28 -32.74
CA PRO A 579 -6.19 44.47 -32.80
C PRO A 579 -5.90 43.51 -31.64
N TRP A 580 -6.70 43.48 -30.56
CA TRP A 580 -6.36 42.72 -29.34
C TRP A 580 -6.97 41.32 -29.31
N LEU A 581 -8.07 41.05 -30.04
CA LEU A 581 -8.72 39.74 -30.07
C LEU A 581 -7.89 38.70 -30.86
N SER A 582 -7.22 39.14 -31.91
CA SER A 582 -6.18 38.36 -32.60
C SER A 582 -5.00 38.08 -31.68
N LYS A 583 -4.57 39.06 -30.86
CA LYS A 583 -3.52 38.87 -29.85
C LYS A 583 -3.92 37.88 -28.76
N LEU A 584 -5.17 37.87 -28.31
CA LEU A 584 -5.69 36.89 -27.34
C LEU A 584 -5.78 35.49 -27.95
N PHE A 585 -6.32 35.36 -29.16
CA PHE A 585 -6.39 34.09 -29.87
C PHE A 585 -4.98 33.51 -30.10
N ILE A 586 -4.02 34.35 -30.51
CA ILE A 586 -2.60 33.98 -30.64
C ILE A 586 -2.03 33.59 -29.27
N LEU A 587 -2.31 34.34 -28.20
CA LEU A 587 -1.85 34.01 -26.85
C LEU A 587 -2.39 32.67 -26.35
N MET A 588 -3.67 32.38 -26.60
CA MET A 588 -4.30 31.10 -26.24
C MET A 588 -3.77 29.93 -27.07
N LEU A 589 -3.54 30.15 -28.36
CA LEU A 589 -2.94 29.17 -29.27
C LEU A 589 -1.49 28.88 -28.89
N VAL A 590 -0.72 29.92 -28.55
CA VAL A 590 0.66 29.81 -28.06
C VAL A 590 0.71 29.09 -26.72
N THR A 591 -0.16 29.44 -25.77
CA THR A 591 -0.19 28.79 -24.45
C THR A 591 -0.65 27.34 -24.51
N ARG A 592 -1.61 27.00 -25.39
CA ARG A 592 -2.03 25.61 -25.62
C ARG A 592 -0.91 24.78 -26.25
N THR A 593 -0.24 25.33 -27.26
CA THR A 593 0.89 24.67 -27.92
C THR A 593 2.07 24.50 -26.96
N ALA A 594 2.34 25.52 -26.13
CA ALA A 594 3.36 25.49 -25.11
C ALA A 594 3.04 24.49 -23.99
N TYR A 595 1.77 24.29 -23.65
CA TYR A 595 1.32 23.37 -22.61
C TYR A 595 1.48 21.88 -22.98
N GLU A 596 1.15 21.49 -24.21
CA GLU A 596 1.03 20.07 -24.61
C GLU A 596 2.32 19.28 -24.39
N PHE A 597 3.46 19.89 -24.76
CA PHE A 597 4.76 19.24 -24.67
C PHE A 597 5.24 18.97 -23.23
N PRO A 598 5.34 19.97 -22.33
CA PRO A 598 5.71 19.75 -20.93
C PRO A 598 4.84 18.72 -20.22
N HIS A 599 3.51 18.77 -20.42
CA HIS A 599 2.59 17.80 -19.81
C HIS A 599 2.92 16.37 -20.25
N ARG A 600 3.06 16.12 -21.56
CA ARG A 600 3.35 14.78 -22.09
C ARG A 600 4.74 14.29 -21.72
N MET A 601 5.72 15.21 -21.62
CA MET A 601 7.05 14.92 -21.13
C MET A 601 6.99 14.46 -19.66
N LEU A 602 6.23 15.17 -18.82
CA LEU A 602 6.05 14.84 -17.41
C LEU A 602 5.34 13.49 -17.23
N ALA A 603 4.28 13.22 -17.99
CA ALA A 603 3.60 11.94 -17.98
C ALA A 603 4.58 10.80 -18.34
N SER A 604 5.32 10.96 -19.45
CA SER A 604 6.30 9.97 -19.91
C SER A 604 7.42 9.70 -18.90
N LEU A 605 7.95 10.74 -18.25
CA LEU A 605 8.96 10.63 -17.21
C LEU A 605 8.41 9.97 -15.95
N GLY A 606 7.17 10.29 -15.56
CA GLY A 606 6.45 9.61 -14.48
C GLY A 606 6.26 8.11 -14.76
N ASP A 607 5.90 7.76 -15.98
CA ASP A 607 5.74 6.36 -16.42
C ASP A 607 7.04 5.61 -16.39
N LEU A 608 8.12 6.23 -16.86
CA LEU A 608 9.45 5.64 -16.83
C LEU A 608 9.93 5.44 -15.39
N ALA A 609 9.68 6.39 -14.49
CA ALA A 609 9.97 6.24 -13.06
C ALA A 609 9.17 5.09 -12.43
N THR A 610 7.89 4.96 -12.79
CA THR A 610 6.99 3.92 -12.29
C THR A 610 7.36 2.53 -12.81
N ILE A 611 7.66 2.40 -14.10
CA ILE A 611 8.12 1.14 -14.70
C ILE A 611 9.46 0.72 -14.10
N THR A 612 10.39 1.67 -13.90
CA THR A 612 11.67 1.42 -13.23
C THR A 612 11.47 0.95 -11.79
N TYR A 613 10.49 1.54 -11.09
CA TYR A 613 10.12 1.14 -9.74
C TYR A 613 9.48 -0.26 -9.68
N LEU A 614 8.64 -0.61 -10.65
CA LEU A 614 7.91 -1.89 -10.68
C LEU A 614 8.78 -3.08 -11.12
N LYS A 615 9.86 -2.86 -11.89
CA LYS A 615 10.80 -3.89 -12.37
C LYS A 615 10.11 -5.05 -13.10
N GLU A 616 9.98 -6.22 -12.47
CA GLU A 616 9.31 -7.41 -13.02
C GLU A 616 7.77 -7.32 -12.89
N ARG A 617 7.26 -6.44 -12.02
CA ARG A 617 5.81 -6.27 -11.75
C ARG A 617 5.15 -5.23 -12.65
N ARG A 618 5.58 -5.09 -13.90
CA ARG A 618 5.12 -4.02 -14.82
C ARG A 618 3.62 -4.06 -15.09
N ALA A 619 3.00 -5.25 -15.04
CA ALA A 619 1.55 -5.42 -15.16
C ALA A 619 0.75 -4.64 -14.09
N ASN A 620 1.36 -4.25 -12.97
CA ASN A 620 0.72 -3.45 -11.92
C ASN A 620 0.77 -1.93 -12.18
N TYR A 621 1.23 -1.49 -13.36
CA TYR A 621 1.34 -0.07 -13.73
C TYR A 621 0.03 0.70 -13.55
N GLY A 622 -1.11 0.09 -13.92
CA GLY A 622 -2.43 0.72 -13.80
C GLY A 622 -2.79 1.16 -12.38
N ALA A 623 -2.29 0.46 -11.35
CA ALA A 623 -2.50 0.83 -9.93
C ALA A 623 -1.78 2.11 -9.50
N TYR A 624 -0.80 2.57 -10.26
CA TYR A 624 -0.13 3.86 -10.05
C TYR A 624 -0.78 4.94 -10.87
N TYR A 625 -1.00 4.67 -12.16
CA TYR A 625 -1.58 5.64 -13.07
C TYR A 625 -3.02 6.02 -12.71
N MET A 626 -3.80 5.12 -12.08
CA MET A 626 -5.18 5.42 -11.64
C MET A 626 -5.30 6.69 -10.79
N TRP A 627 -4.24 7.06 -10.04
CA TRP A 627 -4.25 8.23 -9.17
C TRP A 627 -4.37 9.54 -9.95
N SER A 628 -3.90 9.59 -11.20
CA SER A 628 -4.10 10.77 -12.07
C SER A 628 -5.57 11.02 -12.34
N HIS A 629 -6.36 9.96 -12.55
CA HIS A 629 -7.79 10.07 -12.79
C HIS A 629 -8.57 10.38 -11.52
N ILE A 630 -8.16 9.86 -10.36
CA ILE A 630 -8.77 10.27 -9.08
C ILE A 630 -8.57 11.78 -8.86
N GLY A 631 -7.33 12.28 -9.03
CA GLY A 631 -7.02 13.71 -8.91
C GLY A 631 -7.75 14.57 -9.94
N GLY A 632 -7.76 14.14 -11.21
CA GLY A 632 -8.49 14.82 -12.27
C GLY A 632 -10.01 14.85 -12.05
N GLY A 633 -10.61 13.76 -11.54
CA GLY A 633 -12.04 13.68 -11.25
C GLY A 633 -12.51 14.64 -10.16
N ILE A 634 -11.80 14.65 -9.02
CA ILE A 634 -12.07 15.60 -7.92
C ILE A 634 -11.98 17.04 -8.45
N SER A 635 -10.97 17.31 -9.25
CA SER A 635 -10.68 18.66 -9.70
C SER A 635 -11.59 19.15 -10.82
N ILE A 636 -12.06 18.26 -11.70
CA ILE A 636 -13.11 18.57 -12.68
C ILE A 636 -14.38 19.00 -11.97
N PHE A 637 -14.78 18.29 -10.92
CA PHE A 637 -15.94 18.66 -10.11
C PHE A 637 -15.75 20.02 -9.42
N THR A 638 -14.56 20.27 -8.86
CA THR A 638 -14.22 21.57 -8.27
C THR A 638 -14.32 22.71 -9.28
N VAL A 639 -13.78 22.54 -10.49
CA VAL A 639 -13.87 23.56 -11.56
C VAL A 639 -15.32 23.77 -11.99
N ALA A 640 -16.11 22.70 -12.18
CA ALA A 640 -17.52 22.82 -12.53
C ALA A 640 -18.33 23.58 -11.47
N MET A 641 -18.07 23.31 -10.18
CA MET A 641 -18.69 24.04 -9.07
C MET A 641 -18.26 25.51 -9.04
N LEU A 642 -16.97 25.80 -9.17
CA LEU A 642 -16.48 27.19 -9.23
C LEU A 642 -17.05 27.96 -10.42
N ALA A 643 -17.10 27.34 -11.59
CA ALA A 643 -17.69 27.93 -12.80
C ALA A 643 -19.20 28.18 -12.67
N TRP A 644 -19.90 27.39 -11.85
CA TRP A 644 -21.33 27.60 -11.55
C TRP A 644 -21.56 28.89 -10.74
N PHE A 645 -20.70 29.17 -9.76
CA PHE A 645 -20.81 30.36 -8.91
C PHE A 645 -20.19 31.62 -9.55
N ILE A 646 -19.19 31.46 -10.42
CA ILE A 646 -18.50 32.57 -11.06
C ILE A 646 -19.03 32.73 -12.48
N LYS A 647 -19.84 33.77 -12.70
CA LYS A 647 -20.29 34.17 -14.03
C LYS A 647 -19.43 35.30 -14.58
N ILE A 648 -19.11 35.24 -15.86
CA ILE A 648 -18.41 36.30 -16.58
C ILE A 648 -19.26 36.75 -17.76
N ASN A 649 -19.30 38.05 -17.99
CA ASN A 649 -19.89 38.60 -19.20
C ASN A 649 -18.88 38.51 -20.35
N ILE A 650 -19.17 37.63 -21.31
CA ILE A 650 -18.45 37.51 -22.58
C ILE A 650 -19.45 37.89 -23.65
N CYS A 651 -19.09 38.78 -24.59
CA CYS A 651 -20.00 39.17 -25.68
C CYS A 651 -21.32 39.87 -25.28
N GLY A 652 -21.47 40.40 -24.07
CA GLY A 652 -22.76 40.91 -23.60
C GLY A 652 -23.71 39.80 -23.11
N THR A 653 -23.22 38.55 -23.04
CA THR A 653 -23.95 37.38 -22.52
C THR A 653 -23.26 36.84 -21.27
N GLU A 654 -24.04 36.58 -20.22
CA GLU A 654 -23.53 35.90 -19.03
C GLU A 654 -23.16 34.45 -19.35
N ASN A 655 -21.88 34.12 -19.24
CA ASN A 655 -21.33 32.78 -19.43
C ASN A 655 -20.69 32.27 -18.14
N TYR A 656 -20.58 30.94 -18.01
CA TYR A 656 -19.93 30.29 -16.86
C TYR A 656 -18.41 30.49 -16.90
N GLY A 657 -17.80 30.71 -15.74
CA GLY A 657 -16.38 31.05 -15.58
C GLY A 657 -15.42 29.87 -15.70
N TYR A 658 -15.33 29.23 -16.87
CA TYR A 658 -14.42 28.08 -17.08
C TYR A 658 -12.93 28.45 -17.02
N PHE A 659 -12.56 29.73 -17.09
CA PHE A 659 -11.17 30.17 -16.85
C PHE A 659 -10.61 29.73 -15.48
N THR A 660 -11.49 29.43 -14.51
CA THR A 660 -11.13 28.88 -13.19
C THR A 660 -10.33 27.57 -13.28
N MET A 661 -10.42 26.84 -14.39
CA MET A 661 -9.59 25.66 -14.67
C MET A 661 -8.08 25.96 -14.58
N TYR A 662 -7.65 27.13 -15.04
CA TYR A 662 -6.24 27.54 -15.03
C TYR A 662 -5.72 27.74 -13.61
N ILE A 663 -6.56 28.28 -12.72
CA ILE A 663 -6.24 28.48 -11.30
C ILE A 663 -6.07 27.12 -10.62
N VAL A 664 -7.08 26.24 -10.76
CA VAL A 664 -7.06 24.90 -10.14
C VAL A 664 -5.88 24.09 -10.68
N ALA A 665 -5.67 24.06 -11.99
CA ALA A 665 -4.56 23.33 -12.61
C ALA A 665 -3.18 23.88 -12.20
N GLY A 666 -3.03 25.20 -12.08
CA GLY A 666 -1.82 25.84 -11.57
C GLY A 666 -1.49 25.44 -10.13
N CYS A 667 -2.49 25.46 -9.23
CA CYS A 667 -2.32 24.99 -7.85
C CYS A 667 -1.91 23.52 -7.76
N MET A 668 -2.53 22.67 -8.58
CA MET A 668 -2.17 21.24 -8.63
C MET A 668 -0.75 21.03 -9.16
N ALA A 669 -0.34 21.74 -10.20
CA ALA A 669 1.03 21.67 -10.72
C ALA A 669 2.06 22.08 -9.66
N LEU A 670 1.78 23.11 -8.84
CA LEU A 670 2.64 23.49 -7.71
C LEU A 670 2.72 22.39 -6.63
N LEU A 671 1.59 21.80 -6.25
CA LEU A 671 1.55 20.70 -5.27
C LEU A 671 2.30 19.46 -5.74
N SER A 672 2.36 19.23 -7.06
CA SER A 672 3.12 18.10 -7.63
C SER A 672 4.63 18.23 -7.38
N MET A 673 5.16 19.45 -7.23
CA MET A 673 6.60 19.70 -6.99
C MET A 673 7.07 19.10 -5.67
N LEU A 674 6.18 18.92 -4.69
CA LEU A 674 6.49 18.26 -3.42
C LEU A 674 7.03 16.84 -3.62
N SER A 675 6.66 16.14 -4.70
CA SER A 675 7.13 14.77 -4.97
C SER A 675 8.59 14.68 -5.46
N LEU A 676 9.16 15.79 -5.97
CA LEU A 676 10.47 15.83 -6.63
C LEU A 676 11.64 15.23 -5.83
N PRO A 677 11.76 15.41 -4.49
CA PRO A 677 12.87 14.86 -3.72
C PRO A 677 12.98 13.33 -3.85
N TRP A 678 11.86 12.65 -4.05
CA TRP A 678 11.75 11.19 -3.99
C TRP A 678 11.76 10.49 -5.35
N PHE A 679 11.78 11.24 -6.46
CA PHE A 679 12.00 10.69 -7.80
C PHE A 679 13.40 10.09 -7.90
N ARG A 680 13.47 8.81 -8.30
CA ARG A 680 14.72 8.11 -8.63
C ARG A 680 14.58 7.45 -9.99
N TYR A 681 15.62 7.60 -10.80
CA TYR A 681 15.78 6.94 -12.08
C TYR A 681 17.01 6.04 -12.00
N GLU A 682 16.91 4.83 -12.55
CA GLU A 682 18.08 3.98 -12.78
C GLU A 682 18.70 4.37 -14.14
N TYR A 683 20.03 4.47 -14.18
CA TYR A 683 20.80 4.78 -15.38
C TYR A 683 21.88 3.70 -15.57
N ASN A 684 22.23 3.39 -16.82
CA ASN A 684 23.35 2.48 -17.11
C ASN A 684 24.69 3.16 -16.84
N GLU A 685 25.68 2.42 -16.31
CA GLU A 685 27.01 2.89 -15.93
C GLU A 685 27.82 3.42 -17.13
N ASN A 686 27.67 2.81 -18.31
CA ASN A 686 28.53 3.07 -19.48
C ASN A 686 28.14 4.30 -20.32
N LYS A 687 27.06 5.04 -19.99
CA LYS A 687 26.57 6.25 -20.71
C LYS A 687 26.40 6.11 -22.25
N THR A 688 26.54 4.91 -22.81
CA THR A 688 26.36 4.62 -24.23
C THR A 688 24.99 4.01 -24.48
N ILE A 689 24.27 4.56 -25.47
CA ILE A 689 22.98 4.03 -25.93
C ILE A 689 23.25 3.06 -27.07
N ASN A 690 22.69 1.86 -26.99
CA ASN A 690 22.86 0.86 -28.02
C ASN A 690 21.89 1.11 -29.19
N TRP A 691 22.31 1.92 -30.16
CA TRP A 691 21.51 2.23 -31.35
C TRP A 691 21.13 1.01 -32.19
N SER A 692 21.91 -0.09 -32.10
CA SER A 692 21.58 -1.33 -32.79
C SER A 692 20.29 -1.97 -32.25
N GLU A 693 20.03 -1.87 -30.94
CA GLU A 693 18.81 -2.35 -30.30
C GLU A 693 17.59 -1.51 -30.66
N VAL A 694 17.73 -0.17 -30.63
CA VAL A 694 16.65 0.73 -31.08
C VAL A 694 16.27 0.42 -32.53
N LYS A 695 17.27 0.29 -33.40
CA LYS A 695 17.05 -0.06 -34.80
C LYS A 695 16.39 -1.43 -34.95
N SER A 696 16.83 -2.44 -34.19
CA SER A 696 16.24 -3.78 -34.19
C SER A 696 14.77 -3.77 -33.77
N ALA A 697 14.44 -3.02 -32.70
CA ALA A 697 13.06 -2.87 -32.23
C ALA A 697 12.17 -2.18 -33.28
N LEU A 698 12.66 -1.12 -33.94
CA LEU A 698 11.89 -0.38 -34.95
C LEU A 698 11.76 -1.10 -36.30
N CYS A 699 12.76 -1.89 -36.69
CA CYS A 699 12.71 -2.70 -37.91
C CYS A 699 11.87 -3.97 -37.76
N ASN A 700 11.41 -4.29 -36.54
CA ASN A 700 10.54 -5.43 -36.31
C ASN A 700 9.10 -5.12 -36.77
N ALA A 701 8.59 -5.93 -37.70
CA ALA A 701 7.24 -5.80 -38.23
C ALA A 701 6.14 -5.84 -37.15
N HIS A 702 6.35 -6.54 -36.03
CA HIS A 702 5.42 -6.54 -34.90
C HIS A 702 5.32 -5.16 -34.25
N PHE A 703 6.46 -4.55 -33.91
CA PHE A 703 6.48 -3.23 -33.29
C PHE A 703 5.97 -2.14 -34.23
N ALA A 704 6.29 -2.22 -35.53
CA ALA A 704 5.74 -1.30 -36.53
C ALA A 704 4.21 -1.36 -36.56
N LEU A 705 3.62 -2.56 -36.58
CA LEU A 705 2.17 -2.74 -36.51
C LEU A 705 1.60 -2.20 -35.19
N MET A 706 2.26 -2.47 -34.06
CA MET A 706 1.82 -1.99 -32.74
C MET A 706 1.87 -0.46 -32.64
N PHE A 707 2.82 0.22 -33.27
CA PHE A 707 2.82 1.69 -33.39
C PHE A 707 1.68 2.19 -34.28
N CYS A 708 1.37 1.52 -35.39
CA CYS A 708 0.20 1.88 -36.21
C CYS A 708 -1.11 1.75 -35.42
N ILE A 709 -1.27 0.67 -34.66
CA ILE A 709 -2.47 0.46 -33.82
C ILE A 709 -2.50 1.48 -32.68
N LEU A 710 -1.35 1.83 -32.08
CA LEU A 710 -1.27 2.89 -31.08
C LEU A 710 -1.74 4.24 -31.63
N PHE A 711 -1.28 4.61 -32.83
CA PHE A 711 -1.76 5.82 -33.52
C PHE A 711 -3.28 5.77 -33.71
N CYS A 712 -3.80 4.65 -34.24
CA CYS A 712 -5.23 4.46 -34.44
C CYS A 712 -6.03 4.45 -33.13
N THR A 713 -5.43 4.04 -32.01
CA THR A 713 -6.05 4.10 -30.68
C THR A 713 -6.19 5.54 -30.19
N GLY A 714 -5.28 6.44 -30.58
CA GLY A 714 -5.37 7.86 -30.24
C GLY A 714 -6.62 8.53 -30.83
N ILE A 715 -7.09 8.08 -31.99
CA ILE A 715 -8.25 8.66 -32.70
C ILE A 715 -9.55 8.60 -31.87
N PRO A 716 -10.04 7.42 -31.40
CA PRO A 716 -11.22 7.35 -30.54
C PRO A 716 -11.02 8.01 -29.18
N ILE A 717 -9.80 7.98 -28.63
CA ILE A 717 -9.45 8.64 -27.36
C ILE A 717 -9.54 10.17 -27.45
N ALA A 718 -9.32 10.74 -28.64
CA ALA A 718 -9.47 12.17 -28.88
C ALA A 718 -10.89 12.66 -28.56
N PHE A 719 -11.92 11.85 -28.83
CA PHE A 719 -13.29 12.20 -28.47
C PHE A 719 -13.43 12.35 -26.95
N GLN A 720 -13.00 11.33 -26.21
CA GLN A 720 -13.12 11.30 -24.76
C GLN A 720 -12.35 12.43 -24.08
N THR A 721 -11.18 12.78 -24.62
CA THR A 721 -10.26 13.73 -23.99
C THR A 721 -10.61 15.20 -24.29
N PHE A 722 -11.18 15.46 -25.47
CA PHE A 722 -11.35 16.83 -25.98
C PHE A 722 -12.79 17.19 -26.39
N TRP A 723 -13.62 16.22 -26.80
CA TRP A 723 -14.91 16.50 -27.47
C TRP A 723 -16.15 16.02 -26.71
N GLU A 724 -16.01 15.16 -25.71
CA GLU A 724 -17.13 14.62 -24.94
C GLU A 724 -17.93 15.72 -24.24
N PHE A 725 -17.24 16.65 -23.60
CA PHE A 725 -17.81 17.82 -22.93
C PHE A 725 -18.48 18.78 -23.93
N TRP A 726 -17.89 18.94 -25.12
CA TRP A 726 -18.52 19.68 -26.22
C TRP A 726 -19.79 18.99 -26.74
N TYR A 727 -19.79 17.66 -26.82
CA TYR A 727 -20.92 16.84 -27.25
C TYR A 727 -22.08 16.91 -26.23
N LEU A 728 -21.78 16.80 -24.93
CA LEU A 728 -22.75 16.96 -23.85
C LEU A 728 -23.39 18.36 -23.87
N ASP A 729 -22.58 19.41 -24.03
CA ASP A 729 -23.07 20.78 -24.18
C ASP A 729 -23.96 20.93 -25.44
N GLY A 730 -23.61 20.26 -26.54
CA GLY A 730 -24.45 20.16 -27.75
C GLY A 730 -25.81 19.47 -27.54
N LEU A 731 -25.93 18.62 -26.50
CA LEU A 731 -27.19 18.02 -26.05
C LEU A 731 -27.90 18.86 -24.96
N SER A 732 -27.48 20.11 -24.75
CA SER A 732 -28.01 21.03 -23.73
C SER A 732 -27.75 20.58 -22.28
N ALA A 733 -26.61 19.92 -22.01
CA ALA A 733 -26.20 19.59 -20.65
C ALA A 733 -25.83 20.85 -19.82
N SER A 734 -26.26 20.90 -18.56
CA SER A 734 -25.84 21.96 -17.64
C SER A 734 -24.39 21.79 -17.18
N PRO A 735 -23.69 22.85 -16.71
CA PRO A 735 -22.35 22.72 -16.13
C PRO A 735 -22.29 21.76 -14.94
N LEU A 736 -23.37 21.68 -14.16
CA LEU A 736 -23.49 20.70 -13.08
C LEU A 736 -23.49 19.26 -13.63
N LEU A 737 -24.17 19.01 -14.74
CA LEU A 737 -24.16 17.70 -15.40
C LEU A 737 -22.78 17.37 -15.99
N LEU A 738 -22.06 18.35 -16.54
CA LEU A 738 -20.66 18.19 -16.96
C LEU A 738 -19.75 17.83 -15.76
N GLY A 739 -19.97 18.47 -14.62
CA GLY A 739 -19.27 18.17 -13.36
C GLY A 739 -19.57 16.76 -12.85
N ILE A 740 -20.84 16.34 -12.85
CA ILE A 740 -21.27 14.97 -12.48
C ILE A 740 -20.68 13.95 -13.46
N ALA A 741 -20.65 14.25 -14.75
CA ALA A 741 -20.04 13.40 -15.77
C ALA A 741 -18.56 13.15 -15.46
N GLY A 742 -17.80 14.21 -15.16
CA GLY A 742 -16.41 14.08 -14.71
C GLY A 742 -16.25 13.26 -13.43
N LEU A 743 -17.13 13.46 -12.44
CA LEU A 743 -17.09 12.79 -11.14
C LEU A 743 -17.43 11.29 -11.21
N VAL A 744 -18.25 10.86 -12.17
CA VAL A 744 -18.56 9.42 -12.37
C VAL A 744 -17.50 8.77 -13.26
N ARG A 745 -17.15 9.42 -14.37
CA ARG A 745 -16.24 8.92 -15.40
C ARG A 745 -14.86 8.60 -14.86
N ARG A 746 -14.25 9.55 -14.12
CA ARG A 746 -12.84 9.45 -13.73
C ARG A 746 -12.57 8.39 -12.65
N PRO A 747 -13.40 8.23 -11.60
CA PRO A 747 -13.28 7.10 -10.69
C PRO A 747 -13.54 5.75 -11.36
N MET A 748 -14.49 5.66 -12.30
CA MET A 748 -14.70 4.42 -13.06
C MET A 748 -13.50 4.07 -13.93
N LEU A 749 -12.90 5.07 -14.58
CA LEU A 749 -11.66 4.87 -15.30
C LEU A 749 -10.52 4.40 -14.38
N ALA A 750 -10.40 4.96 -13.16
CA ALA A 750 -9.44 4.49 -12.16
C ALA A 750 -9.68 3.02 -11.76
N ILE A 751 -10.94 2.59 -11.64
CA ILE A 751 -11.30 1.19 -11.37
C ILE A 751 -10.88 0.29 -12.54
N TRP A 752 -11.13 0.70 -13.79
CA TRP A 752 -10.70 -0.06 -14.97
C TRP A 752 -9.17 -0.13 -15.11
N MET A 753 -8.44 0.91 -14.71
CA MET A 753 -6.98 0.89 -14.62
C MET A 753 -6.47 -0.09 -13.56
N LEU A 754 -7.20 -0.31 -12.46
CA LEU A 754 -6.88 -1.38 -11.51
C LEU A 754 -7.20 -2.76 -12.08
N PHE A 755 -8.35 -2.90 -12.72
CA PHE A 755 -8.78 -4.16 -13.30
C PHE A 755 -7.87 -4.61 -14.45
N SER A 756 -7.31 -3.67 -15.22
CA SER A 756 -6.33 -3.96 -16.26
C SER A 756 -5.11 -4.71 -15.72
N CYS A 757 -4.71 -4.50 -14.46
CA CYS A 757 -3.60 -5.21 -13.84
C CYS A 757 -3.84 -6.72 -13.74
N GLU A 758 -5.08 -7.14 -13.54
CA GLU A 758 -5.47 -8.55 -13.49
C GLU A 758 -5.69 -9.10 -14.91
N LEU A 759 -6.30 -8.31 -15.78
CA LEU A 759 -6.55 -8.71 -17.17
C LEU A 759 -5.24 -8.99 -17.92
N LEU A 760 -4.27 -8.08 -17.79
CA LEU A 760 -2.94 -8.21 -18.40
C LEU A 760 -2.21 -9.49 -17.96
N LYS A 761 -2.39 -9.92 -16.71
CA LYS A 761 -1.79 -11.16 -16.17
C LYS A 761 -2.47 -12.42 -16.69
N ARG A 762 -3.79 -12.37 -16.93
CA ARG A 762 -4.58 -13.55 -17.29
C ARG A 762 -4.63 -13.83 -18.79
N ILE A 763 -4.82 -12.80 -19.59
CA ILE A 763 -5.11 -12.97 -21.03
C ILE A 763 -4.09 -12.30 -21.95
N GLY A 764 -3.13 -11.54 -21.41
CA GLY A 764 -2.07 -10.88 -22.18
C GLY A 764 -2.46 -9.52 -22.75
N GLU A 765 -1.46 -8.80 -23.27
CA GLU A 765 -1.57 -7.40 -23.73
C GLU A 765 -2.42 -7.27 -25.00
N LEU A 766 -2.16 -8.12 -26.00
CA LEU A 766 -2.81 -8.04 -27.32
C LEU A 766 -4.32 -8.30 -27.24
N LYS A 767 -4.72 -9.33 -26.47
CA LYS A 767 -6.14 -9.65 -26.25
C LYS A 767 -6.85 -8.57 -25.44
N THR A 768 -6.15 -7.93 -24.51
CA THR A 768 -6.67 -6.78 -23.77
C THR A 768 -6.94 -5.59 -24.70
N ILE A 769 -6.05 -5.32 -25.66
CA ILE A 769 -6.25 -4.28 -26.69
C ILE A 769 -7.45 -4.60 -27.59
N CYS A 770 -7.67 -5.87 -27.94
CA CYS A 770 -8.87 -6.27 -28.70
C CYS A 770 -10.17 -5.95 -27.95
N ILE A 771 -10.21 -6.24 -26.65
CA ILE A 771 -11.36 -5.88 -25.80
C ILE A 771 -11.59 -4.37 -25.82
N ALA A 772 -10.51 -3.58 -25.73
CA ALA A 772 -10.63 -2.12 -25.79
C ALA A 772 -11.24 -1.62 -27.12
N PHE A 773 -10.80 -2.13 -28.28
CA PHE A 773 -11.36 -1.72 -29.57
C PHE A 773 -12.82 -2.17 -29.78
N PHE A 774 -13.19 -3.34 -29.27
CA PHE A 774 -14.59 -3.77 -29.24
C PHE A 774 -15.46 -2.78 -28.45
N LEU A 775 -14.98 -2.37 -27.27
CA LEU A 775 -15.68 -1.40 -26.43
C LEU A 775 -15.74 -0.01 -27.06
N PHE A 776 -14.68 0.46 -27.74
CA PHE A 776 -14.73 1.71 -28.50
C PHE A 776 -15.80 1.65 -29.61
N ALA A 777 -15.81 0.60 -30.43
CA ALA A 777 -16.77 0.45 -31.51
C ALA A 777 -18.22 0.47 -31.00
N LEU A 778 -18.50 -0.27 -29.92
CA LEU A 778 -19.82 -0.33 -29.28
C LEU A 778 -20.23 1.04 -28.70
N SER A 779 -19.30 1.72 -28.03
CA SER A 779 -19.58 3.02 -27.39
C SER A 779 -19.94 4.09 -28.43
N PHE A 780 -19.15 4.23 -29.49
CA PHE A 780 -19.43 5.20 -30.56
C PHE A 780 -20.73 4.90 -31.31
N LEU A 781 -21.06 3.61 -31.50
CA LEU A 781 -22.33 3.21 -32.08
C LEU A 781 -23.49 3.69 -31.20
N ALA A 782 -23.43 3.43 -29.89
CA ALA A 782 -24.46 3.85 -28.95
C ALA A 782 -24.59 5.38 -28.84
N LEU A 783 -23.46 6.11 -28.80
CA LEU A 783 -23.45 7.57 -28.80
C LEU A 783 -24.13 8.16 -30.04
N SER A 784 -24.00 7.53 -31.21
CA SER A 784 -24.60 8.02 -32.45
C SER A 784 -26.14 8.07 -32.44
N PHE A 785 -26.79 7.28 -31.57
CA PHE A 785 -28.24 7.23 -31.42
C PHE A 785 -28.75 7.98 -30.19
N THR A 786 -27.86 8.41 -29.32
CA THR A 786 -28.23 9.03 -28.05
C THR A 786 -28.67 10.48 -28.25
N ARG A 787 -29.84 10.82 -27.69
CA ARG A 787 -30.40 12.19 -27.68
C ARG A 787 -30.57 12.75 -26.26
N VAL A 788 -30.35 11.92 -25.24
CA VAL A 788 -30.54 12.28 -23.83
C VAL A 788 -29.17 12.34 -23.16
N PRO A 789 -28.75 13.49 -22.60
CA PRO A 789 -27.45 13.65 -21.94
C PRO A 789 -27.14 12.60 -20.88
N TRP A 790 -28.15 12.17 -20.09
CA TRP A 790 -27.96 11.19 -19.02
C TRP A 790 -27.53 9.80 -19.51
N PHE A 791 -27.95 9.38 -20.72
CA PHE A 791 -27.52 8.10 -21.27
C PHE A 791 -26.07 8.10 -21.75
N VAL A 792 -25.51 9.28 -22.06
CA VAL A 792 -24.09 9.44 -22.40
C VAL A 792 -23.22 8.94 -21.24
N LEU A 793 -23.60 9.22 -19.99
CA LEU A 793 -22.87 8.76 -18.80
C LEU A 793 -22.78 7.24 -18.69
N ALA A 794 -23.85 6.53 -19.04
CA ALA A 794 -23.87 5.07 -19.01
C ALA A 794 -23.02 4.47 -20.14
N ILE A 795 -23.05 5.09 -21.32
CA ILE A 795 -22.26 4.67 -22.47
C ILE A 795 -20.77 4.93 -22.23
N ASP A 796 -20.44 6.03 -21.58
CA ASP A 796 -19.07 6.42 -21.24
C ASP A 796 -18.38 5.43 -20.27
N LEU A 797 -19.12 4.60 -19.53
CA LEU A 797 -18.54 3.48 -18.77
C LEU A 797 -17.80 2.48 -19.67
N PHE A 798 -18.27 2.26 -20.89
CA PHE A 798 -17.60 1.40 -21.86
C PHE A 798 -16.39 2.11 -22.49
N GLN A 799 -16.48 3.42 -22.70
CA GLN A 799 -15.40 4.22 -23.26
C GLN A 799 -14.23 4.39 -22.28
N THR A 800 -14.52 4.59 -20.99
CA THR A 800 -13.53 4.55 -19.91
C THR A 800 -12.86 3.19 -19.77
N ALA A 801 -13.61 2.10 -19.86
CA ALA A 801 -13.04 0.75 -19.87
C ALA A 801 -12.06 0.59 -21.05
N ALA A 802 -12.47 1.00 -22.26
CA ALA A 802 -11.64 0.93 -23.44
C ALA A 802 -10.32 1.71 -23.29
N TYR A 803 -10.37 2.96 -22.85
CA TYR A 803 -9.18 3.78 -22.61
C TYR A 803 -8.24 3.15 -21.58
N GLY A 804 -8.77 2.74 -20.42
CA GLY A 804 -7.96 2.21 -19.32
C GLY A 804 -7.24 0.92 -19.69
N LEU A 805 -7.92 0.03 -20.39
CA LEU A 805 -7.36 -1.23 -20.88
C LEU A 805 -6.31 -0.98 -21.97
N ALA A 806 -6.60 -0.14 -22.96
CA ALA A 806 -5.67 0.14 -24.06
C ALA A 806 -4.38 0.82 -23.56
N TYR A 807 -4.50 1.90 -22.80
CA TYR A 807 -3.34 2.69 -22.37
C TYR A 807 -2.39 1.88 -21.49
N CYS A 808 -2.92 1.11 -20.52
CA CYS A 808 -2.12 0.21 -19.71
C CYS A 808 -1.43 -0.87 -20.55
N SER A 809 -2.14 -1.46 -21.51
CA SER A 809 -1.60 -2.53 -22.36
C SER A 809 -0.44 -2.05 -23.21
N PHE A 810 -0.58 -0.91 -23.90
CA PHE A 810 0.50 -0.36 -24.71
C PHE A 810 1.72 0.03 -23.87
N THR A 811 1.51 0.67 -22.71
CA THR A 811 2.62 1.09 -21.85
C THR A 811 3.38 -0.10 -21.29
N VAL A 812 2.70 -1.18 -20.88
CA VAL A 812 3.35 -2.42 -20.46
C VAL A 812 4.05 -3.10 -21.64
N HIS A 813 3.38 -3.18 -22.79
CA HIS A 813 3.90 -3.81 -24.00
C HIS A 813 5.21 -3.16 -24.49
N PHE A 814 5.21 -1.84 -24.73
CA PHE A 814 6.40 -1.12 -25.18
C PHE A 814 7.51 -1.06 -24.12
N SER A 815 7.18 -1.20 -22.83
CA SER A 815 8.22 -1.31 -21.80
C SER A 815 9.07 -2.57 -21.96
N LYS A 816 8.51 -3.67 -22.47
CA LYS A 816 9.20 -4.95 -22.69
C LYS A 816 10.15 -4.91 -23.89
N ALA A 817 9.89 -4.00 -24.83
CA ALA A 817 10.63 -3.87 -26.09
C ALA A 817 12.06 -3.35 -25.96
N GLY A 818 12.38 -2.66 -24.85
CA GLY A 818 13.66 -1.97 -24.66
C GLY A 818 14.52 -2.58 -23.56
N SER A 819 15.83 -2.69 -23.82
CA SER A 819 16.82 -2.81 -22.74
C SER A 819 16.77 -1.57 -21.85
N LYS A 820 17.41 -1.63 -20.67
CA LYS A 820 17.51 -0.48 -19.76
C LYS A 820 18.08 0.78 -20.45
N THR A 821 18.90 0.61 -21.50
CA THR A 821 19.56 1.69 -22.24
C THR A 821 18.67 2.42 -23.25
N CYS A 822 17.60 1.77 -23.73
CA CYS A 822 16.73 2.30 -24.79
C CYS A 822 15.31 2.64 -24.30
N SER A 823 15.05 2.40 -23.01
CA SER A 823 13.74 2.58 -22.37
C SER A 823 13.15 4.00 -22.52
N GLY A 824 13.98 5.04 -22.41
CA GLY A 824 13.51 6.43 -22.57
C GLY A 824 13.14 6.75 -24.01
N VAL A 825 13.94 6.31 -24.99
CA VAL A 825 13.70 6.55 -26.43
C VAL A 825 12.42 5.85 -26.91
N ILE A 826 12.22 4.58 -26.53
CA ILE A 826 11.02 3.82 -26.90
C ILE A 826 9.78 4.42 -26.26
N ARG A 827 9.85 4.83 -24.98
CA ARG A 827 8.73 5.53 -24.32
C ARG A 827 8.43 6.86 -25.01
N GLY A 828 9.45 7.60 -25.42
CA GLY A 828 9.29 8.86 -26.16
C GLY A 828 8.64 8.67 -27.52
N LEU A 829 8.99 7.60 -28.23
CA LEU A 829 8.36 7.26 -29.50
C LEU A 829 6.91 6.82 -29.31
N GLN A 830 6.63 6.01 -28.29
CA GLN A 830 5.27 5.62 -27.92
C GLN A 830 4.41 6.87 -27.67
N GLU A 831 4.89 7.81 -26.85
CA GLU A 831 4.13 9.03 -26.55
C GLU A 831 3.97 9.91 -27.78
N ALA A 832 4.99 10.08 -28.61
CA ALA A 832 4.89 10.86 -29.85
C ALA A 832 3.83 10.29 -30.81
N VAL A 833 3.83 8.97 -31.03
CA VAL A 833 2.86 8.29 -31.90
C VAL A 833 1.45 8.39 -31.34
N PHE A 834 1.29 8.19 -30.02
CA PHE A 834 0.01 8.35 -29.34
C PHE A 834 -0.51 9.79 -29.44
N ALA A 835 0.35 10.78 -29.21
CA ALA A 835 0.02 12.20 -29.33
C ALA A 835 -0.48 12.54 -30.73
N LEU A 836 0.27 12.17 -31.77
CA LEU A 836 -0.14 12.36 -33.17
C LEU A 836 -1.51 11.74 -33.47
N GLY A 837 -1.78 10.54 -32.96
CA GLY A 837 -3.09 9.89 -33.09
C GLY A 837 -4.22 10.68 -32.42
N THR A 838 -4.00 11.14 -31.19
CA THR A 838 -5.00 11.94 -30.45
C THR A 838 -5.26 13.32 -31.07
N GLU A 839 -4.20 13.98 -31.57
CA GLU A 839 -4.28 15.32 -32.15
C GLU A 839 -4.93 15.30 -33.53
N SER A 840 -4.51 14.37 -34.40
CA SER A 840 -5.14 14.15 -35.71
C SER A 840 -6.59 13.70 -35.57
N GLY A 841 -6.89 12.82 -34.60
CA GLY A 841 -8.26 12.41 -34.27
C GLY A 841 -9.14 13.57 -33.82
N SER A 842 -8.59 14.51 -33.05
CA SER A 842 -9.32 15.72 -32.64
C SER A 842 -9.58 16.68 -33.81
N ALA A 843 -8.59 16.88 -34.68
CA ALA A 843 -8.75 17.72 -35.87
C ALA A 843 -9.81 17.13 -36.82
N LEU A 844 -9.76 15.81 -37.02
CA LEU A 844 -10.74 15.07 -37.81
C LEU A 844 -12.15 15.19 -37.22
N LEU A 845 -12.32 15.04 -35.90
CA LEU A 845 -13.61 15.27 -35.22
C LEU A 845 -14.15 16.68 -35.48
N GLY A 846 -13.32 17.72 -35.32
CA GLY A 846 -13.74 19.10 -35.54
C GLY A 846 -14.19 19.38 -36.97
N VAL A 847 -13.51 18.80 -37.97
CA VAL A 847 -13.89 18.91 -39.39
C VAL A 847 -15.17 18.13 -39.67
N LEU A 848 -15.25 16.88 -39.23
CA LEU A 848 -16.40 16.00 -39.51
C LEU A 848 -17.68 16.46 -38.79
N PHE A 849 -17.59 16.97 -37.56
CA PHE A 849 -18.73 17.56 -36.88
C PHE A 849 -19.28 18.77 -37.63
N ASN A 850 -18.40 19.60 -38.19
CA ASN A 850 -18.79 20.77 -38.96
C ASN A 850 -19.36 20.41 -40.34
N ALA A 851 -18.85 19.34 -40.98
CA ALA A 851 -19.22 18.98 -42.36
C ALA A 851 -20.38 17.98 -42.47
N LEU A 852 -20.41 16.94 -41.62
CA LEU A 852 -21.31 15.79 -41.75
C LEU A 852 -22.32 15.66 -40.58
N GLY A 853 -22.16 16.47 -39.54
CA GLY A 853 -22.96 16.43 -38.33
C GLY A 853 -22.61 15.28 -37.39
N THR A 854 -22.98 15.43 -36.12
CA THR A 854 -22.54 14.60 -34.99
C THR A 854 -22.82 13.11 -35.15
N ARG A 855 -24.02 12.74 -35.61
CA ARG A 855 -24.43 11.33 -35.74
C ARG A 855 -23.57 10.58 -36.75
N THR A 856 -23.39 11.15 -37.95
CA THR A 856 -22.60 10.53 -39.03
C THR A 856 -21.14 10.41 -38.63
N THR A 857 -20.58 11.42 -37.96
CA THR A 857 -19.21 11.38 -37.43
C THR A 857 -19.00 10.23 -36.45
N LEU A 858 -19.90 10.05 -35.48
CA LEU A 858 -19.77 8.98 -34.48
C LEU A 858 -19.89 7.58 -35.11
N LEU A 859 -20.72 7.41 -36.15
CA LEU A 859 -20.79 6.15 -36.90
C LEU A 859 -19.48 5.83 -37.63
N ILE A 860 -18.85 6.83 -38.25
CA ILE A 860 -17.54 6.65 -38.90
C ILE A 860 -16.49 6.18 -37.89
N TYR A 861 -16.50 6.74 -36.67
CA TYR A 861 -15.57 6.36 -35.59
C TYR A 861 -15.83 4.94 -35.07
N SER A 862 -17.10 4.53 -34.97
CA SER A 862 -17.48 3.15 -34.63
C SER A 862 -16.98 2.16 -35.68
N MET A 863 -17.21 2.45 -36.97
CA MET A 863 -16.73 1.62 -38.08
C MET A 863 -15.21 1.52 -38.10
N ASN A 864 -14.50 2.63 -37.93
CA ASN A 864 -13.04 2.65 -37.89
C ASN A 864 -12.50 1.76 -36.76
N SER A 865 -13.05 1.88 -35.54
CA SER A 865 -12.68 1.05 -34.40
C SER A 865 -12.94 -0.43 -34.65
N GLY A 866 -14.04 -0.77 -35.32
CA GLY A 866 -14.38 -2.14 -35.73
C GLY A 866 -13.41 -2.72 -36.77
N VAL A 867 -12.98 -1.92 -37.76
CA VAL A 867 -11.98 -2.35 -38.76
C VAL A 867 -10.65 -2.67 -38.09
N ILE A 868 -10.18 -1.83 -37.16
CA ILE A 868 -8.93 -2.05 -36.43
C ILE A 868 -9.02 -3.31 -35.56
N LEU A 869 -10.17 -3.55 -34.92
CA LEU A 869 -10.42 -4.79 -34.18
C LEU A 869 -10.26 -6.03 -35.07
N ILE A 870 -10.84 -6.01 -36.27
CA ILE A 870 -10.73 -7.13 -37.22
C ILE A 870 -9.26 -7.36 -37.61
N ILE A 871 -8.52 -6.28 -37.92
CA ILE A 871 -7.09 -6.37 -38.25
C ILE A 871 -6.30 -7.01 -37.10
N LEU A 872 -6.56 -6.59 -35.86
CA LEU A 872 -5.93 -7.14 -34.66
C LEU A 872 -6.25 -8.62 -34.44
N LEU A 873 -7.53 -9.01 -34.59
CA LEU A 873 -7.95 -10.40 -34.44
C LEU A 873 -7.35 -11.30 -35.53
N MET A 874 -7.25 -10.81 -36.77
CA MET A 874 -6.54 -11.49 -37.85
C MET A 874 -5.05 -11.63 -37.53
N TYR A 875 -4.41 -10.56 -37.03
CA TYR A 875 -3.01 -10.60 -36.66
C TYR A 875 -2.72 -11.66 -35.58
N ILE A 876 -3.50 -11.69 -34.51
CA ILE A 876 -3.35 -12.67 -33.42
C ILE A 876 -3.58 -14.10 -33.94
N ARG A 877 -4.59 -14.31 -34.81
CA ARG A 877 -4.93 -15.65 -35.31
C ARG A 877 -3.90 -16.22 -36.28
N PHE A 878 -3.23 -15.37 -37.07
CA PHE A 878 -2.38 -15.82 -38.17
C PHE A 878 -0.87 -15.59 -37.94
N SER A 879 -0.47 -14.86 -36.90
CA SER A 879 0.95 -14.58 -36.62
C SER A 879 1.53 -15.50 -35.54
N LYS A 880 2.38 -16.46 -35.93
CA LYS A 880 3.21 -17.26 -35.00
C LYS A 880 4.06 -16.40 -34.05
N ARG A 881 4.45 -15.19 -34.50
CA ARG A 881 5.27 -14.26 -33.70
C ARG A 881 4.47 -13.62 -32.55
N ALA A 882 3.15 -13.51 -32.65
CA ALA A 882 2.33 -12.97 -31.56
C ALA A 882 2.40 -13.87 -30.31
N ASP A 883 2.38 -15.19 -30.51
CA ASP A 883 2.49 -16.18 -29.43
C ASP A 883 3.88 -16.17 -28.75
N ASP A 884 4.94 -15.90 -29.51
CA ASP A 884 6.31 -15.82 -28.99
C ASP A 884 6.59 -14.54 -28.19
N TYR A 885 5.82 -13.46 -28.44
CA TYR A 885 5.85 -12.23 -27.64
C TYR A 885 4.94 -12.28 -26.40
N GLU A 886 3.85 -13.06 -26.42
CA GLU A 886 2.98 -13.27 -25.26
C GLU A 886 3.60 -14.22 -24.22
N LYS A 887 4.55 -15.08 -24.61
CA LYS A 887 5.39 -15.82 -23.66
C LYS A 887 6.22 -14.81 -22.87
N LEU A 888 5.83 -14.59 -21.62
CA LEU A 888 6.70 -13.95 -20.63
C LEU A 888 8.08 -14.61 -20.71
N PRO A 889 9.19 -13.86 -20.62
CA PRO A 889 10.46 -14.48 -20.29
C PRO A 889 10.28 -15.09 -18.89
N ASP A 890 9.97 -16.39 -18.85
CA ASP A 890 10.32 -17.20 -17.71
C ASP A 890 11.84 -17.11 -17.56
N GLN A 891 12.25 -17.00 -16.30
CA GLN A 891 13.62 -16.99 -15.83
C GLN A 891 14.47 -17.99 -16.60
N ASP A 892 15.31 -17.54 -17.52
CA ASP A 892 16.49 -18.24 -18.00
C ASP A 892 17.38 -17.28 -18.81
N THR A 893 18.69 -17.58 -18.75
CA THR A 893 19.84 -16.91 -19.39
C THR A 893 20.33 -15.61 -18.75
N ASP A 894 20.93 -15.75 -17.56
CA ASP A 894 22.27 -15.19 -17.29
C ASP A 894 23.16 -16.36 -16.83
N GLU A 895 23.44 -17.28 -17.75
CA GLU A 895 24.71 -18.00 -17.77
C GLU A 895 25.64 -17.19 -18.69
N GLU A 896 26.45 -16.33 -18.09
CA GLU A 896 27.84 -16.00 -18.50
C GLU A 896 28.58 -15.29 -17.36
#